data_AF-A0A9E3CH81-F1
#
_entry.id   AF-A0A9E3CH81-F1
#
_cell.length_a   1.000
_cell.length_b   1.000
_cell.length_c   1.000
_cell.angle_alpha   90.00
_cell.angle_beta   90.00
_cell.angle_gamma   90.00
#
_symmetry.space_group_name_H-M   'P 1'
#
loop_
_entity.id
_entity.type
_entity.pdbx_description
1 polymer ?
#
loop_
_entity_poly.entity_id
_entity_poly.type
_entity_poly.pdbx_seq_one_letter_code
_entity_poly.pdbx_strand_id
1 'polypeptide(L)'
;MSDGHVHTYIFRGVKYAFTSACAIFAGYLIQNKYLAQDGLALNELLILAIPVSTSVFFFTCYANRFHAKDSYLKPRGVLQAAFQKEALITFPFIEIPVIGVILLLISRYEPLPGKLLIAFSLYGGLFVLYGIFLTRYRTPEGTLPLVRHQLVWPVVLSIAIGLYSGISFSDLRASLAPLLPVGIILLLYLASVVFKWSKKLFVRTTLLSSLVITVFVVLTLIGIIPIPAWLTQYFSSILFCVAASAYLAVFEAWKITADIADVEEENKGAIKPDDQADTQASKSSQYAVATLTALMGSIWVLPFYFIFSDFGTVFLVSFVVHAFGSFVFWFYFGRDKYLLTFPWSLIKSIAGLVFLGILVVSTFFKQHISVPFMKGFASWTGLSIVLFFAAYPVTNLGRELNRLRKRSKKDGRPITFRLLGNRVNFTRLLCLLCVASCFIMTALLQAIDETSRVFFKAELAFQVYWGCIFFCFVFEILHFFDRTPTMAPLLRSLVGLLLVIRVITSLVIAAIVVLPSVGEGVEIGKAVMMALPFFLAAAGGFALNDYYDVAKDVINKPYRAIPSKRLGSRAVLATGVLLIAAALLVAFYVSGSKVELIMYCSSIAGVSLYNLFVKHLTLSKNFLTSAISTLPVLYVVVVLQYPSIYLLIPAATSMFLLGREWLMDIRDIKGDRSDGIRTLPMIIGAGLTAKISFCALILSAFILLPFAVSTWSAGNFLLLGVLLLSTVLLASLWSYDAGKHRRAIVLGLWLPMSCGILMLLR
;
A
#
# COMPACT_ATOMS: atom_id res chain seq x y z
N MET A 1 -2.29 -36.03 20.82
CA MET A 1 -2.31 -35.41 19.47
C MET A 1 -3.35 -34.27 19.32
N SER A 2 -4.23 -34.00 20.29
CA SER A 2 -5.21 -32.89 20.24
C SER A 2 -4.62 -31.51 20.54
N ASP A 3 -3.71 -31.42 21.52
CA ASP A 3 -3.36 -30.12 22.13
C ASP A 3 -2.52 -29.21 21.21
N GLY A 4 -1.67 -29.80 20.36
CA GLY A 4 -0.89 -29.06 19.36
C GLY A 4 -1.74 -28.32 18.32
N HIS A 5 -2.98 -28.78 18.09
CA HIS A 5 -3.89 -28.13 17.15
C HIS A 5 -4.60 -26.92 17.76
N VAL A 6 -4.91 -26.94 19.06
CA VAL A 6 -5.61 -25.84 19.75
C VAL A 6 -4.75 -24.57 19.76
N HIS A 7 -3.48 -24.69 20.15
CA HIS A 7 -2.52 -23.58 20.14
C HIS A 7 -2.34 -22.97 18.74
N THR A 8 -2.41 -23.79 17.70
CA THR A 8 -2.30 -23.32 16.31
C THR A 8 -3.49 -22.43 15.92
N TYR A 9 -4.72 -22.79 16.31
CA TYR A 9 -5.91 -21.98 16.01
C TYR A 9 -5.98 -20.71 16.84
N ILE A 10 -5.62 -20.76 18.13
CA ILE A 10 -5.52 -19.58 18.99
C ILE A 10 -4.49 -18.60 18.40
N PHE A 11 -3.30 -19.08 18.03
CA PHE A 11 -2.28 -18.24 17.41
C PHE A 11 -2.75 -17.61 16.09
N ARG A 12 -3.51 -18.34 15.28
CA ARG A 12 -4.16 -17.79 14.07
C ARG A 12 -5.21 -16.74 14.42
N GLY A 13 -6.03 -16.99 15.44
CA GLY A 13 -7.04 -16.07 15.95
C GLY A 13 -6.41 -14.74 16.38
N VAL A 14 -5.33 -14.80 17.15
CA VAL A 14 -4.55 -13.63 17.60
C VAL A 14 -4.02 -12.81 16.41
N LYS A 15 -3.57 -13.45 15.32
CA LYS A 15 -3.13 -12.73 14.11
C LYS A 15 -4.26 -11.91 13.46
N TYR A 16 -5.47 -12.46 13.39
CA TYR A 16 -6.60 -11.70 12.86
C TYR A 16 -7.07 -10.62 13.83
N ALA A 17 -7.06 -10.89 15.14
CA ALA A 17 -7.34 -9.90 16.17
C ALA A 17 -6.37 -8.71 16.09
N PHE A 18 -5.08 -8.96 15.85
CA PHE A 18 -4.08 -7.91 15.62
C PHE A 18 -4.43 -7.00 14.43
N THR A 19 -4.96 -7.57 13.34
CA THR A 19 -5.42 -6.80 12.18
C THR A 19 -6.59 -5.89 12.53
N SER A 20 -7.57 -6.42 13.28
CA SER A 20 -8.72 -5.66 13.78
C SER A 20 -8.29 -4.54 14.74
N ALA A 21 -7.32 -4.82 15.62
CA ALA A 21 -6.75 -3.86 16.55
C ALA A 21 -6.04 -2.71 15.82
N CYS A 22 -5.25 -3.03 14.79
CA CYS A 22 -4.62 -2.02 13.94
C CYS A 22 -5.64 -1.10 13.27
N ALA A 23 -6.78 -1.63 12.81
CA ALA A 23 -7.83 -0.83 12.19
C ALA A 23 -8.48 0.15 13.19
N ILE A 24 -8.85 -0.33 14.39
CA ILE A 24 -9.43 0.51 15.45
C ILE A 24 -8.43 1.59 15.89
N PHE A 25 -7.18 1.21 16.10
CA PHE A 25 -6.14 2.12 16.53
C PHE A 25 -5.81 3.17 15.46
N ALA A 26 -5.76 2.76 14.18
CA ALA A 26 -5.62 3.70 13.07
C ALA A 26 -6.76 4.73 13.09
N GLY A 27 -8.00 4.29 13.32
CA GLY A 27 -9.16 5.17 13.46
C GLY A 27 -9.00 6.21 14.56
N TYR A 28 -8.63 5.74 15.75
CA TYR A 28 -8.43 6.59 16.93
C TYR A 28 -7.33 7.65 16.71
N LEU A 29 -6.22 7.26 16.09
CA LEU A 29 -5.12 8.17 15.75
C LEU A 29 -5.54 9.26 14.73
N ILE A 30 -6.50 8.99 13.85
CA ILE A 30 -6.99 9.99 12.88
C ILE A 30 -7.76 11.11 13.57
N GLN A 31 -8.58 10.76 14.56
CA GLN A 31 -9.45 11.73 15.21
C GLN A 31 -8.69 12.61 16.20
N ASN A 32 -7.78 12.01 16.98
CA ASN A 32 -6.91 12.73 17.90
C ASN A 32 -5.72 13.33 17.15
N LYS A 33 -5.99 14.31 16.26
CA LYS A 33 -5.04 14.94 15.31
C LYS A 33 -3.81 15.61 15.91
N TYR A 34 -3.59 15.56 17.22
CA TYR A 34 -2.41 16.12 17.86
C TYR A 34 -1.98 15.21 19.02
N LEU A 35 -1.23 14.16 18.72
CA LEU A 35 -0.32 13.51 19.68
C LEU A 35 0.80 14.45 20.18
N ALA A 36 0.76 15.73 19.82
CA ALA A 36 1.83 16.70 20.00
C ALA A 36 1.79 17.45 21.36
N GLN A 37 0.73 17.31 22.18
CA GLN A 37 0.65 18.01 23.46
C GLN A 37 0.43 17.10 24.69
N ASP A 38 -0.48 16.12 24.65
CA ASP A 38 -0.88 15.37 25.88
C ASP A 38 -0.56 13.85 25.89
N GLY A 39 0.04 13.30 24.83
CA GLY A 39 0.34 11.86 24.74
C GLY A 39 -0.91 10.96 24.65
N LEU A 40 -0.71 9.64 24.58
CA LEU A 40 -1.80 8.65 24.60
C LEU A 40 -2.30 8.49 26.04
N ALA A 41 -3.53 8.90 26.32
CA ALA A 41 -4.12 8.72 27.63
C ALA A 41 -4.34 7.22 27.91
N LEU A 42 -3.71 6.70 28.97
CA LEU A 42 -3.73 5.26 29.30
C LEU A 42 -5.17 4.73 29.49
N ASN A 43 -6.06 5.53 30.07
CA ASN A 43 -7.48 5.20 30.23
C ASN A 43 -8.21 5.01 28.89
N GLU A 44 -7.91 5.80 27.87
CA GLU A 44 -8.51 5.66 26.53
C GLU A 44 -8.02 4.38 25.83
N LEU A 45 -6.72 4.06 25.97
CA LEU A 45 -6.16 2.80 25.47
C LEU A 45 -6.81 1.58 26.12
N LEU A 46 -7.09 1.64 27.44
CA LEU A 46 -7.78 0.57 28.15
C LEU A 46 -9.22 0.37 27.63
N ILE A 47 -9.93 1.45 27.25
CA ILE A 47 -11.28 1.34 26.66
C ILE A 47 -11.21 0.70 25.26
N LEU A 48 -10.24 1.09 24.45
CA LEU A 48 -10.00 0.47 23.13
C LEU A 48 -9.59 -1.00 23.24
N ALA A 49 -9.02 -1.44 24.37
CA ALA A 49 -8.64 -2.82 24.59
C ALA A 49 -9.84 -3.77 24.74
N ILE A 50 -11.03 -3.28 25.13
CA ILE A 50 -12.25 -4.10 25.31
C ILE A 50 -12.65 -4.85 24.02
N PRO A 51 -12.90 -4.17 22.88
CA PRO A 51 -13.20 -4.87 21.63
C PRO A 51 -12.01 -5.69 21.10
N VAL A 52 -10.78 -5.26 21.38
CA VAL A 52 -9.58 -5.99 20.93
C VAL A 52 -9.47 -7.35 21.62
N SER A 53 -9.65 -7.37 22.94
CA SER A 53 -9.64 -8.60 23.75
C SER A 53 -10.76 -9.55 23.28
N THR A 54 -12.01 -9.06 23.25
CA THR A 54 -13.17 -9.86 22.82
C THR A 54 -13.07 -10.37 21.37
N SER A 55 -12.34 -9.68 20.49
CA SER A 55 -12.14 -10.13 19.11
C SER A 55 -11.32 -11.42 18.99
N VAL A 56 -10.43 -11.72 19.95
CA VAL A 56 -9.58 -12.93 19.93
C VAL A 56 -10.43 -14.18 19.88
N PHE A 57 -11.53 -14.21 20.62
CA PHE A 57 -12.49 -15.31 20.61
C PHE A 57 -13.17 -15.49 19.27
N PHE A 58 -13.74 -14.40 18.75
CA PHE A 58 -14.36 -14.40 17.44
C PHE A 58 -13.40 -14.96 16.39
N PHE A 59 -12.16 -14.48 16.37
CA PHE A 59 -11.17 -14.89 15.38
C PHE A 59 -10.62 -16.30 15.61
N THR A 60 -10.64 -16.81 16.84
CA THR A 60 -10.33 -18.20 17.14
C THR A 60 -11.43 -19.12 16.60
N CYS A 61 -12.70 -18.77 16.82
CA CYS A 61 -13.85 -19.49 16.22
C CYS A 61 -13.80 -19.42 14.69
N TYR A 62 -13.48 -18.25 14.12
CA TYR A 62 -13.31 -18.04 12.69
C TYR A 62 -12.18 -18.89 12.10
N ALA A 63 -11.00 -18.87 12.72
CA ALA A 63 -9.83 -19.62 12.28
C ALA A 63 -10.08 -21.14 12.33
N ASN A 64 -10.79 -21.63 13.35
CA ASN A 64 -11.20 -23.03 13.40
C ASN A 64 -12.19 -23.38 12.28
N ARG A 65 -13.12 -22.47 11.94
CA ARG A 65 -14.18 -22.78 10.98
C ARG A 65 -13.73 -22.74 9.52
N PHE A 66 -12.94 -21.74 9.14
CA PHE A 66 -12.73 -21.40 7.73
C PHE A 66 -11.31 -21.68 7.21
N HIS A 67 -10.43 -22.32 7.99
CA HIS A 67 -9.08 -22.60 7.51
C HIS A 67 -9.05 -23.77 6.52
N ALA A 68 -8.55 -23.50 5.30
CA ALA A 68 -8.73 -24.34 4.12
C ALA A 68 -8.05 -25.72 4.21
N LYS A 69 -6.80 -25.81 4.70
CA LYS A 69 -6.11 -27.12 4.78
C LYS A 69 -6.75 -28.11 5.76
N ASP A 70 -7.42 -27.62 6.80
CA ASP A 70 -7.93 -28.47 7.88
C ASP A 70 -9.42 -28.84 7.67
N SER A 71 -10.14 -28.08 6.85
CA SER A 71 -11.59 -28.22 6.67
C SER A 71 -12.00 -29.29 5.65
N TYR A 72 -11.06 -29.78 4.81
CA TYR A 72 -11.32 -30.78 3.76
C TYR A 72 -10.64 -32.14 3.99
N LEU A 73 -9.56 -32.20 4.79
CA LEU A 73 -8.71 -33.40 4.90
C LEU A 73 -9.04 -34.33 6.07
N LYS A 74 -10.00 -34.02 6.96
CA LYS A 74 -10.28 -34.86 8.15
C LYS A 74 -11.77 -35.02 8.48
N PRO A 75 -12.21 -36.19 9.00
CA PRO A 75 -13.58 -36.40 9.49
C PRO A 75 -13.93 -35.37 10.57
N ARG A 76 -14.91 -34.49 10.27
CA ARG A 76 -15.24 -33.28 11.04
C ARG A 76 -15.84 -33.52 12.42
N GLY A 77 -16.27 -34.73 12.77
CA GLY A 77 -17.14 -34.98 13.92
C GLY A 77 -16.51 -34.77 15.30
N VAL A 78 -15.34 -35.34 15.56
CA VAL A 78 -14.82 -35.47 16.94
C VAL A 78 -13.88 -34.32 17.32
N LEU A 79 -12.94 -33.95 16.44
CA LEU A 79 -11.96 -32.89 16.72
C LEU A 79 -12.62 -31.49 16.80
N GLN A 80 -13.62 -31.25 15.94
CA GLN A 80 -14.32 -29.97 15.89
C GLN A 80 -15.25 -29.79 17.11
N ALA A 81 -15.87 -30.88 17.60
CA ALA A 81 -16.71 -30.87 18.80
C ALA A 81 -15.88 -30.68 20.07
N ALA A 82 -14.72 -31.34 20.20
CA ALA A 82 -13.79 -31.17 21.32
C ALA A 82 -13.25 -29.73 21.37
N PHE A 83 -12.81 -29.18 20.23
CA PHE A 83 -12.36 -27.79 20.14
C PHE A 83 -13.49 -26.78 20.39
N GLN A 84 -14.70 -27.02 19.87
CA GLN A 84 -15.84 -26.14 20.15
C GLN A 84 -16.16 -26.11 21.64
N LYS A 85 -16.08 -27.26 22.31
CA LYS A 85 -16.25 -27.35 23.76
C LYS A 85 -15.14 -26.59 24.50
N GLU A 86 -13.87 -26.77 24.13
CA GLU A 86 -12.76 -26.04 24.74
C GLU A 86 -12.81 -24.54 24.46
N ALA A 87 -12.99 -24.09 23.22
CA ALA A 87 -13.07 -22.67 22.89
C ALA A 87 -14.24 -21.94 23.59
N LEU A 88 -15.41 -22.61 23.77
CA LEU A 88 -16.53 -22.07 24.55
C LEU A 88 -16.24 -22.03 26.05
N ILE A 89 -15.34 -22.88 26.56
CA ILE A 89 -14.94 -22.91 27.98
C ILE A 89 -13.80 -21.92 28.22
N THR A 90 -12.74 -21.94 27.42
CA THR A 90 -11.56 -21.09 27.58
C THR A 90 -11.89 -19.59 27.45
N PHE A 91 -12.87 -19.22 26.63
CA PHE A 91 -13.28 -17.83 26.45
C PHE A 91 -13.74 -17.14 27.76
N PRO A 92 -14.76 -17.64 28.48
CA PRO A 92 -15.17 -17.03 29.73
C PRO A 92 -14.09 -17.08 30.82
N PHE A 93 -13.20 -18.07 30.85
CA PHE A 93 -12.18 -18.19 31.89
C PHE A 93 -10.95 -17.28 31.73
N ILE A 94 -10.67 -16.77 30.52
CA ILE A 94 -9.52 -15.87 30.27
C ILE A 94 -9.98 -14.45 29.99
N GLU A 95 -10.99 -14.27 29.13
CA GLU A 95 -11.37 -12.94 28.63
C GLU A 95 -12.23 -12.17 29.64
N ILE A 96 -13.11 -12.84 30.41
CA ILE A 96 -13.90 -12.17 31.44
C ILE A 96 -13.00 -11.60 32.56
N PRO A 97 -12.00 -12.35 33.08
CA PRO A 97 -11.02 -11.77 34.01
C PRO A 97 -10.20 -10.64 33.40
N VAL A 98 -9.75 -10.74 32.14
CA VAL A 98 -8.98 -9.67 31.47
C VAL A 98 -9.83 -8.40 31.31
N ILE A 99 -11.07 -8.52 30.86
CA ILE A 99 -12.01 -7.40 30.79
C ILE A 99 -12.32 -6.86 32.19
N GLY A 100 -12.47 -7.72 33.19
CA GLY A 100 -12.65 -7.34 34.59
C GLY A 100 -11.47 -6.53 35.13
N VAL A 101 -10.23 -6.95 34.83
CA VAL A 101 -9.01 -6.20 35.17
C VAL A 101 -8.96 -4.87 34.42
N ILE A 102 -9.29 -4.84 33.12
CA ILE A 102 -9.37 -3.61 32.34
C ILE A 102 -10.37 -2.64 32.98
N LEU A 103 -11.57 -3.09 33.32
CA LEU A 103 -12.60 -2.27 33.98
C LEU A 103 -12.17 -1.79 35.37
N LEU A 104 -11.52 -2.63 36.16
CA LEU A 104 -10.95 -2.28 37.47
C LEU A 104 -9.80 -1.26 37.37
N LEU A 105 -8.97 -1.35 36.33
CA LEU A 105 -7.91 -0.39 36.06
C LEU A 105 -8.50 0.94 35.62
N ILE A 106 -9.50 0.91 34.73
CA ILE A 106 -10.20 2.11 34.27
C ILE A 106 -10.92 2.80 35.44
N SER A 107 -11.55 2.05 36.37
CA SER A 107 -12.26 2.63 37.53
C SER A 107 -11.34 3.34 38.54
N ARG A 108 -10.02 3.22 38.41
CA ARG A 108 -9.02 3.93 39.24
C ARG A 108 -8.61 5.28 38.69
N TYR A 109 -8.94 5.59 37.43
CA TYR A 109 -8.69 6.89 36.79
C TYR A 109 -10.01 7.69 36.73
N GLU A 110 -9.94 8.97 36.32
CA GLU A 110 -11.08 9.92 36.19
C GLU A 110 -12.44 9.31 35.78
N PRO A 111 -13.58 9.94 36.15
CA PRO A 111 -14.90 9.39 35.85
C PRO A 111 -15.07 9.05 34.37
N LEU A 112 -15.38 7.77 34.11
CA LEU A 112 -15.58 7.25 32.76
C LEU A 112 -16.63 8.04 31.98
N PRO A 113 -16.37 8.36 30.71
CA PRO A 113 -17.46 8.74 29.80
C PRO A 113 -18.35 7.53 29.54
N GLY A 114 -19.49 7.44 30.26
CA GLY A 114 -20.40 6.28 30.20
C GLY A 114 -20.87 5.90 28.79
N LYS A 115 -21.01 6.88 27.89
CA LYS A 115 -21.38 6.65 26.47
C LYS A 115 -20.31 5.86 25.71
N LEU A 116 -19.04 6.17 25.97
CA LEU A 116 -17.91 5.48 25.36
C LEU A 116 -17.83 4.03 25.85
N LEU A 117 -18.02 3.82 27.17
CA LEU A 117 -18.09 2.46 27.74
C LEU A 117 -19.23 1.64 27.12
N ILE A 118 -20.42 2.22 26.97
CA ILE A 118 -21.56 1.57 26.32
C ILE A 118 -21.20 1.19 24.87
N ALA A 119 -20.68 2.13 24.09
CA ALA A 119 -20.36 1.92 22.67
C ALA A 119 -19.34 0.78 22.46
N PHE A 120 -18.25 0.79 23.22
CA PHE A 120 -17.18 -0.22 23.10
C PHE A 120 -17.57 -1.56 23.72
N SER A 121 -18.45 -1.58 24.73
CA SER A 121 -19.04 -2.82 25.27
C SER A 121 -20.00 -3.46 24.27
N LEU A 122 -20.86 -2.68 23.60
CA LEU A 122 -21.72 -3.17 22.52
C LEU A 122 -20.89 -3.74 21.37
N TYR A 123 -19.79 -3.07 21.02
CA TYR A 123 -18.90 -3.55 19.97
C TYR A 123 -18.16 -4.84 20.38
N GLY A 124 -17.69 -4.95 21.63
CA GLY A 124 -17.14 -6.21 22.13
C GLY A 124 -18.18 -7.33 22.15
N GLY A 125 -19.41 -7.05 22.57
CA GLY A 125 -20.54 -7.98 22.54
C GLY A 125 -20.86 -8.51 21.14
N LEU A 126 -20.69 -7.68 20.11
CA LEU A 126 -20.84 -8.09 18.72
C LEU A 126 -19.84 -9.19 18.31
N PHE A 127 -18.58 -9.10 18.74
CA PHE A 127 -17.60 -10.17 18.50
C PHE A 127 -18.01 -11.47 19.19
N VAL A 128 -18.46 -11.40 20.44
CA VAL A 128 -18.92 -12.57 21.20
C VAL A 128 -20.10 -13.24 20.52
N LEU A 129 -21.15 -12.48 20.20
CA LEU A 129 -22.35 -12.99 19.54
C LEU A 129 -22.03 -13.60 18.17
N TYR A 130 -21.12 -12.99 17.42
CA TYR A 130 -20.73 -13.51 16.11
C TYR A 130 -19.84 -14.76 16.22
N GLY A 131 -18.96 -14.84 17.22
CA GLY A 131 -18.23 -16.06 17.57
C GLY A 131 -19.18 -17.22 17.90
N ILE A 132 -20.20 -16.98 18.74
CA ILE A 132 -21.24 -17.97 19.07
C ILE A 132 -22.04 -18.37 17.82
N PHE A 133 -22.36 -17.41 16.94
CA PHE A 133 -23.01 -17.73 15.68
C PHE A 133 -22.17 -18.69 14.83
N LEU A 134 -20.86 -18.45 14.71
CA LEU A 134 -19.96 -19.29 13.91
C LEU A 134 -19.80 -20.71 14.46
N THR A 135 -19.91 -20.92 15.78
CA THR A 135 -19.87 -22.28 16.36
C THR A 135 -21.14 -23.08 16.04
N ARG A 136 -22.30 -22.40 15.92
CA ARG A 136 -23.59 -23.03 15.62
C ARG A 136 -23.89 -23.13 14.12
N TYR A 137 -23.19 -22.36 13.28
CA TYR A 137 -23.41 -22.32 11.84
C TYR A 137 -23.08 -23.66 11.16
N ARG A 138 -24.07 -24.29 10.52
CA ARG A 138 -23.91 -25.57 9.80
C ARG A 138 -23.77 -25.33 8.29
N THR A 139 -22.69 -25.83 7.70
CA THR A 139 -22.48 -25.94 6.24
C THR A 139 -22.72 -27.39 5.83
N PRO A 140 -23.51 -27.67 4.77
CA PRO A 140 -23.66 -29.02 4.24
C PRO A 140 -22.30 -29.66 3.93
N GLU A 141 -22.15 -30.96 4.18
CA GLU A 141 -20.92 -31.69 3.88
C GLU A 141 -20.54 -31.58 2.40
N GLY A 142 -19.24 -31.47 2.13
CA GLY A 142 -18.72 -31.30 0.76
C GLY A 142 -18.92 -29.91 0.12
N THR A 143 -19.56 -28.94 0.79
CA THR A 143 -19.78 -27.59 0.21
C THR A 143 -18.79 -26.55 0.74
N LEU A 144 -18.34 -25.64 -0.15
CA LEU A 144 -17.56 -24.46 0.24
C LEU A 144 -18.37 -23.57 1.18
N PRO A 145 -17.76 -23.00 2.24
CA PRO A 145 -18.46 -22.10 3.14
C PRO A 145 -19.04 -20.89 2.39
N LEU A 146 -20.20 -20.37 2.85
CA LEU A 146 -20.79 -19.18 2.23
C LEU A 146 -19.80 -18.01 2.31
N VAL A 147 -19.36 -17.50 1.16
CA VAL A 147 -18.41 -16.36 1.02
C VAL A 147 -18.79 -15.17 1.89
N ARG A 148 -20.10 -14.92 2.11
CA ARG A 148 -20.55 -13.83 2.98
C ARG A 148 -20.14 -13.98 4.45
N HIS A 149 -20.00 -15.20 4.96
CA HIS A 149 -19.57 -15.48 6.35
C HIS A 149 -18.07 -15.79 6.44
N GLN A 150 -17.43 -16.12 5.32
CA GLN A 150 -15.98 -16.33 5.27
C GLN A 150 -15.22 -15.02 5.04
N LEU A 151 -15.78 -14.07 4.29
CA LEU A 151 -15.08 -12.86 3.86
C LEU A 151 -15.86 -11.58 4.17
N VAL A 152 -17.09 -11.43 3.67
CA VAL A 152 -17.81 -10.14 3.68
C VAL A 152 -18.09 -9.67 5.11
N TRP A 153 -18.86 -10.44 5.89
CA TRP A 153 -19.26 -10.03 7.24
C TRP A 153 -18.11 -9.97 8.23
N PRO A 154 -17.17 -10.94 8.29
CA PRO A 154 -15.98 -10.81 9.14
C PRO A 154 -15.21 -9.53 8.89
N VAL A 155 -14.98 -9.16 7.63
CA VAL A 155 -14.22 -7.95 7.29
C VAL A 155 -14.99 -6.68 7.64
N VAL A 156 -16.27 -6.58 7.27
CA VAL A 156 -17.09 -5.39 7.61
C VAL A 156 -17.19 -5.22 9.13
N LEU A 157 -17.47 -6.31 9.86
CA LEU A 157 -17.72 -6.25 11.29
C LEU A 157 -16.46 -6.02 12.13
N SER A 158 -15.28 -6.48 11.67
CA SER A 158 -14.03 -6.32 12.43
C SER A 158 -13.18 -5.12 11.99
N ILE A 159 -13.10 -4.87 10.68
CA ILE A 159 -12.22 -3.84 10.12
C ILE A 159 -12.99 -2.56 9.86
N ALA A 160 -14.15 -2.61 9.17
CA ALA A 160 -14.88 -1.39 8.83
C ALA A 160 -15.48 -0.72 10.07
N ILE A 161 -16.21 -1.48 10.89
CA ILE A 161 -16.76 -0.97 12.16
C ILE A 161 -15.62 -0.58 13.10
N GLY A 162 -14.54 -1.37 13.16
CA GLY A 162 -13.40 -1.05 14.00
C GLY A 162 -12.75 0.29 13.67
N LEU A 163 -12.41 0.50 12.39
CA LEU A 163 -11.86 1.76 11.89
C LEU A 163 -12.82 2.93 12.15
N TYR A 164 -14.11 2.73 11.90
CA TYR A 164 -15.14 3.74 12.14
C TYR A 164 -15.30 4.10 13.63
N SER A 165 -15.34 3.11 14.52
CA SER A 165 -15.41 3.32 15.97
C SER A 165 -14.19 4.07 16.50
N GLY A 166 -13.01 3.84 15.92
CA GLY A 166 -11.83 4.66 16.21
C GLY A 166 -11.98 6.10 15.72
N ILE A 167 -12.42 6.30 14.47
CA ILE A 167 -12.62 7.64 13.89
C ILE A 167 -13.69 8.45 14.64
N SER A 168 -14.67 7.80 15.25
CA SER A 168 -15.77 8.42 15.99
C SER A 168 -15.58 8.37 17.51
N PHE A 169 -14.39 8.06 18.03
CA PHE A 169 -14.10 7.92 19.46
C PHE A 169 -14.49 9.16 20.29
N SER A 170 -14.06 10.37 19.91
CA SER A 170 -14.40 11.62 20.62
C SER A 170 -15.87 11.99 20.47
N ASP A 171 -16.47 11.78 19.30
CA ASP A 171 -17.92 11.94 19.10
C ASP A 171 -18.73 10.97 19.98
N LEU A 172 -18.26 9.73 20.15
CA LEU A 172 -18.84 8.71 21.03
C LEU A 172 -18.73 9.07 22.51
N ARG A 173 -17.73 9.87 22.88
CA ARG A 173 -17.62 10.46 24.23
C ARG A 173 -18.79 11.41 24.49
N ALA A 174 -19.19 12.20 23.49
CA ALA A 174 -20.23 13.21 23.59
C ALA A 174 -21.65 12.67 23.31
N SER A 175 -21.82 11.71 22.40
CA SER A 175 -23.12 11.24 21.90
C SER A 175 -23.10 9.78 21.42
N LEU A 176 -24.22 9.06 21.50
CA LEU A 176 -24.36 7.71 20.91
C LEU A 176 -24.80 7.75 19.43
N ALA A 177 -25.02 8.94 18.86
CA ALA A 177 -25.41 9.11 17.46
C ALA A 177 -24.49 8.41 16.44
N PRO A 178 -23.15 8.33 16.64
CA PRO A 178 -22.28 7.59 15.72
C PRO A 178 -22.62 6.09 15.60
N LEU A 179 -23.36 5.49 16.55
CA LEU A 179 -23.78 4.08 16.46
C LEU A 179 -24.91 3.83 15.44
N LEU A 180 -25.61 4.86 14.98
CA LEU A 180 -26.73 4.73 14.05
C LEU A 180 -26.37 3.97 12.75
N PRO A 181 -25.32 4.37 11.99
CA PRO A 181 -24.92 3.64 10.79
C PRO A 181 -24.45 2.20 11.09
N VAL A 182 -23.83 1.97 12.25
CA VAL A 182 -23.44 0.62 12.72
C VAL A 182 -24.68 -0.25 12.92
N GLY A 183 -25.72 0.29 13.57
CA GLY A 183 -27.01 -0.38 13.75
C GLY A 183 -27.66 -0.79 12.43
N ILE A 184 -27.63 0.06 11.40
CA ILE A 184 -28.18 -0.24 10.07
C ILE A 184 -27.44 -1.41 9.41
N ILE A 185 -26.10 -1.42 9.48
CA ILE A 185 -25.30 -2.54 8.95
C ILE A 185 -25.62 -3.84 9.68
N LEU A 186 -25.84 -3.77 11.00
CA LEU A 186 -26.23 -4.94 11.80
C LEU A 186 -27.62 -5.45 11.46
N LEU A 187 -28.59 -4.57 11.24
CA LEU A 187 -29.92 -4.95 10.76
C LEU A 187 -29.84 -5.61 9.38
N LEU A 188 -29.02 -5.09 8.48
CA LEU A 188 -28.78 -5.70 7.17
C LEU A 188 -28.14 -7.09 7.30
N TYR A 189 -27.17 -7.24 8.21
CA TYR A 189 -26.58 -8.53 8.56
C TYR A 189 -27.64 -9.51 9.06
N LEU A 190 -28.39 -9.13 10.09
CA LEU A 190 -29.43 -9.95 10.69
C LEU A 190 -30.50 -10.35 9.67
N ALA A 191 -30.98 -9.40 8.86
CA ALA A 191 -31.93 -9.68 7.78
C ALA A 191 -31.36 -10.70 6.79
N SER A 192 -30.09 -10.56 6.39
CA SER A 192 -29.45 -11.49 5.45
C SER A 192 -29.35 -12.94 5.99
N VAL A 193 -29.26 -13.07 7.32
CA VAL A 193 -29.16 -14.36 8.03
C VAL A 193 -30.54 -14.95 8.29
N VAL A 194 -31.44 -14.19 8.94
CA VAL A 194 -32.78 -14.62 9.36
C VAL A 194 -33.62 -15.02 8.14
N PHE A 195 -33.62 -14.20 7.09
CA PHE A 195 -34.38 -14.47 5.86
C PHE A 195 -33.62 -15.33 4.84
N LYS A 196 -32.48 -15.90 5.22
CA LYS A 196 -31.66 -16.82 4.39
C LYS A 196 -31.48 -16.33 2.95
N TRP A 197 -31.07 -15.07 2.77
CA TRP A 197 -31.01 -14.44 1.45
C TRP A 197 -30.19 -15.25 0.44
N SER A 198 -30.69 -15.36 -0.79
CA SER A 198 -29.95 -15.97 -1.90
C SER A 198 -28.71 -15.12 -2.26
N LYS A 199 -27.71 -15.72 -2.91
CA LYS A 199 -26.49 -15.00 -3.34
C LYS A 199 -26.82 -13.76 -4.20
N LYS A 200 -27.78 -13.90 -5.12
CA LYS A 200 -28.21 -12.80 -6.01
C LYS A 200 -28.93 -11.70 -5.24
N LEU A 201 -29.84 -12.07 -4.34
CA LEU A 201 -30.58 -11.09 -3.53
C LEU A 201 -29.61 -10.30 -2.66
N PHE A 202 -28.71 -11.00 -1.94
CA PHE A 202 -27.70 -10.39 -1.08
C PHE A 202 -26.85 -9.35 -1.81
N VAL A 203 -26.30 -9.69 -2.97
CA VAL A 203 -25.46 -8.76 -3.74
C VAL A 203 -26.27 -7.56 -4.25
N ARG A 204 -27.49 -7.77 -4.73
CA ARG A 204 -28.34 -6.69 -5.24
C ARG A 204 -28.74 -5.71 -4.14
N THR A 205 -29.18 -6.23 -2.99
CA THR A 205 -29.63 -5.39 -1.88
C THR A 205 -28.47 -4.61 -1.28
N THR A 206 -27.31 -5.23 -1.05
CA THR A 206 -26.15 -4.53 -0.48
C THR A 206 -25.59 -3.45 -1.42
N LEU A 207 -25.52 -3.73 -2.73
CA LEU A 207 -25.09 -2.73 -3.72
C LEU A 207 -26.10 -1.58 -3.84
N LEU A 208 -27.41 -1.88 -3.86
CA LEU A 208 -28.45 -0.87 -3.95
C LEU A 208 -28.46 0.01 -2.69
N SER A 209 -28.36 -0.57 -1.49
CA SER A 209 -28.29 0.18 -0.25
C SER A 209 -27.06 1.11 -0.24
N SER A 210 -25.89 0.62 -0.64
CA SER A 210 -24.68 1.46 -0.73
C SER A 210 -24.86 2.61 -1.73
N LEU A 211 -25.44 2.33 -2.91
CA LEU A 211 -25.70 3.34 -3.93
C LEU A 211 -26.68 4.41 -3.42
N VAL A 212 -27.78 4.00 -2.78
CA VAL A 212 -28.78 4.92 -2.24
C VAL A 212 -28.17 5.83 -1.18
N ILE A 213 -27.42 5.27 -0.22
CA ILE A 213 -26.76 6.08 0.83
C ILE A 213 -25.75 7.04 0.18
N THR A 214 -25.00 6.59 -0.83
CA THR A 214 -24.02 7.43 -1.54
C THR A 214 -24.68 8.58 -2.27
N VAL A 215 -25.73 8.32 -3.05
CA VAL A 215 -26.50 9.36 -3.74
C VAL A 215 -27.07 10.35 -2.74
N PHE A 216 -27.63 9.86 -1.63
CA PHE A 216 -28.20 10.70 -0.59
C PHE A 216 -27.18 11.62 0.08
N VAL A 217 -25.99 11.11 0.40
CA VAL A 217 -24.86 11.89 0.93
C VAL A 217 -24.42 12.96 -0.07
N VAL A 218 -24.31 12.62 -1.36
CA VAL A 218 -23.93 13.57 -2.42
C VAL A 218 -24.96 14.67 -2.58
N LEU A 219 -26.25 14.33 -2.67
CA LEU A 219 -27.34 15.30 -2.81
C LEU A 219 -27.41 16.26 -1.63
N THR A 220 -27.07 15.79 -0.43
CA THR A 220 -26.98 16.64 0.76
C THR A 220 -25.81 17.62 0.67
N LEU A 221 -24.63 17.16 0.22
CA LEU A 221 -23.45 18.02 0.07
C LEU A 221 -23.66 19.18 -0.90
N ILE A 222 -24.40 18.95 -1.99
CA ILE A 222 -24.70 19.98 -2.99
C ILE A 222 -25.94 20.80 -2.64
N GLY A 223 -26.45 20.69 -1.41
CA GLY A 223 -27.54 21.52 -0.89
C GLY A 223 -28.94 21.20 -1.43
N ILE A 224 -29.12 20.07 -2.12
CA ILE A 224 -30.43 19.69 -2.67
C ILE A 224 -31.36 19.12 -1.59
N ILE A 225 -30.81 18.37 -0.62
CA ILE A 225 -31.59 17.77 0.47
C ILE A 225 -31.17 18.39 1.82
N PRO A 226 -32.10 18.95 2.62
CA PRO A 226 -31.78 19.55 3.91
C PRO A 226 -31.68 18.47 4.99
N ILE A 227 -30.46 18.03 5.29
CA ILE A 227 -30.18 17.05 6.35
C ILE A 227 -29.16 17.65 7.33
N PRO A 228 -29.30 17.41 8.64
CA PRO A 228 -28.30 17.84 9.60
C PRO A 228 -26.90 17.34 9.23
N ALA A 229 -25.93 18.25 9.14
CA ALA A 229 -24.56 17.95 8.72
C ALA A 229 -23.91 16.83 9.55
N TRP A 230 -24.22 16.76 10.85
CA TRP A 230 -23.71 15.72 11.74
C TRP A 230 -24.15 14.31 11.32
N LEU A 231 -25.35 14.15 10.77
CA LEU A 231 -25.88 12.85 10.35
C LEU A 231 -25.17 12.39 9.08
N THR A 232 -25.02 13.30 8.11
CA THR A 232 -24.33 13.04 6.85
C THR A 232 -22.87 12.66 7.08
N GLN A 233 -22.20 13.29 8.04
CA GLN A 233 -20.83 12.98 8.43
C GLN A 233 -20.67 11.51 8.83
N TYR A 234 -21.52 10.99 9.73
CA TYR A 234 -21.44 9.60 10.20
C TYR A 234 -21.64 8.57 9.08
N PHE A 235 -22.64 8.78 8.20
CA PHE A 235 -22.87 7.89 7.06
C PHE A 235 -21.73 7.93 6.04
N SER A 236 -21.16 9.11 5.82
CA SER A 236 -20.08 9.27 4.88
C SER A 236 -18.75 8.64 5.38
N SER A 237 -18.46 8.78 6.68
CA SER A 237 -17.31 8.13 7.35
C SER A 237 -17.41 6.60 7.33
N ILE A 238 -18.59 6.03 7.59
CA ILE A 238 -18.73 4.57 7.56
C ILE A 238 -18.63 4.01 6.14
N LEU A 239 -19.12 4.73 5.12
CA LEU A 239 -18.98 4.33 3.72
C LEU A 239 -17.52 4.26 3.30
N PHE A 240 -16.70 5.25 3.72
CA PHE A 240 -15.26 5.19 3.55
C PHE A 240 -14.65 3.97 4.24
N CYS A 241 -15.02 3.69 5.50
CA CYS A 241 -14.48 2.55 6.24
C CYS A 241 -14.84 1.21 5.58
N VAL A 242 -16.07 1.08 5.09
CA VAL A 242 -16.53 -0.09 4.32
C VAL A 242 -15.72 -0.22 3.03
N ALA A 243 -15.52 0.85 2.26
CA ALA A 243 -14.71 0.81 1.05
C ALA A 243 -13.23 0.43 1.33
N ALA A 244 -12.62 1.00 2.38
CA ALA A 244 -11.25 0.68 2.78
C ALA A 244 -11.11 -0.79 3.23
N SER A 245 -12.08 -1.30 3.99
CA SER A 245 -12.13 -2.70 4.39
C SER A 245 -12.33 -3.65 3.20
N ALA A 246 -13.14 -3.25 2.20
CA ALA A 246 -13.35 -4.03 1.00
C ALA A 246 -12.05 -4.17 0.18
N TYR A 247 -11.25 -3.09 0.12
CA TYR A 247 -9.91 -3.15 -0.46
C TYR A 247 -9.00 -4.12 0.30
N LEU A 248 -9.00 -4.09 1.64
CA LEU A 248 -8.22 -5.03 2.45
C LEU A 248 -8.67 -6.49 2.25
N ALA A 249 -9.98 -6.73 2.07
CA ALA A 249 -10.55 -8.06 1.79
C ALA A 249 -10.02 -8.70 0.50
N VAL A 250 -9.62 -7.90 -0.48
CA VAL A 250 -9.05 -8.39 -1.75
C VAL A 250 -7.80 -9.24 -1.49
N PHE A 251 -6.95 -8.84 -0.55
CA PHE A 251 -5.72 -9.57 -0.23
C PHE A 251 -6.01 -10.89 0.48
N GLU A 252 -7.04 -10.95 1.33
CA GLU A 252 -7.51 -12.22 1.89
C GLU A 252 -8.03 -13.14 0.78
N ALA A 253 -8.76 -12.58 -0.19
CA ALA A 253 -9.25 -13.31 -1.35
C ALA A 253 -8.12 -13.88 -2.24
N TRP A 254 -6.91 -13.29 -2.24
CA TRP A 254 -5.75 -13.86 -2.92
C TRP A 254 -5.39 -15.24 -2.37
N LYS A 255 -5.30 -15.36 -1.03
CA LYS A 255 -5.04 -16.63 -0.37
C LYS A 255 -6.18 -17.60 -0.59
N ILE A 256 -7.43 -17.17 -0.44
CA ILE A 256 -8.60 -18.05 -0.67
C ILE A 256 -8.57 -18.61 -2.10
N THR A 257 -8.21 -17.78 -3.09
CA THR A 257 -8.09 -18.21 -4.50
C THR A 257 -6.97 -19.24 -4.67
N ALA A 258 -5.81 -19.05 -4.01
CA ALA A 258 -4.70 -19.99 -4.04
C ALA A 258 -5.02 -21.31 -3.33
N ASP A 259 -5.64 -21.26 -2.15
CA ASP A 259 -6.09 -22.45 -1.41
C ASP A 259 -7.09 -23.28 -2.24
N ILE A 260 -7.97 -22.62 -3.02
CA ILE A 260 -8.86 -23.32 -3.98
C ILE A 260 -8.06 -23.99 -5.10
N ALA A 261 -7.02 -23.34 -5.61
CA ALA A 261 -6.16 -23.90 -6.65
C ALA A 261 -5.40 -25.14 -6.16
N ASP A 262 -4.82 -25.08 -4.95
CA ASP A 262 -4.12 -26.20 -4.31
C ASP A 262 -5.05 -27.43 -4.22
N VAL A 263 -6.30 -27.22 -3.76
CA VAL A 263 -7.30 -28.29 -3.65
C VAL A 263 -7.72 -28.84 -5.01
N GLU A 264 -7.88 -27.99 -6.02
CA GLU A 264 -8.18 -28.46 -7.38
C GLU A 264 -7.05 -29.33 -7.94
N GLU A 265 -5.79 -29.00 -7.64
CA GLU A 265 -4.63 -29.78 -8.09
C GLU A 265 -4.52 -31.13 -7.37
N GLU A 266 -4.74 -31.17 -6.05
CA GLU A 266 -4.79 -32.42 -5.28
C GLU A 266 -5.86 -33.39 -5.80
N ASN A 267 -7.04 -32.87 -6.17
CA ASN A 267 -8.13 -33.68 -6.70
C ASN A 267 -7.88 -34.19 -8.14
N LYS A 268 -7.15 -33.44 -8.97
CA LYS A 268 -6.75 -33.92 -10.32
C LYS A 268 -5.82 -35.13 -10.25
N GLY A 269 -4.94 -35.20 -9.25
CA GLY A 269 -4.05 -36.34 -9.04
C GLY A 269 -4.76 -37.64 -8.67
N ALA A 270 -6.05 -37.58 -8.29
CA ALA A 270 -6.86 -38.73 -7.89
C ALA A 270 -7.79 -39.26 -9.01
N ILE A 271 -7.89 -38.58 -10.15
CA ILE A 271 -8.80 -38.93 -11.27
C ILE A 271 -8.00 -39.52 -12.43
N LYS A 272 -8.49 -40.62 -13.02
CA LYS A 272 -7.82 -41.29 -14.16
C LYS A 272 -7.78 -40.38 -15.40
N PRO A 273 -6.73 -40.46 -16.25
CA PRO A 273 -6.54 -39.56 -17.41
C PRO A 273 -7.70 -39.57 -18.43
N ASP A 274 -8.42 -40.68 -18.59
CA ASP A 274 -9.44 -40.86 -19.64
C ASP A 274 -10.74 -40.07 -19.41
N ASP A 275 -11.00 -39.58 -18.19
CA ASP A 275 -12.19 -38.77 -17.87
C ASP A 275 -11.96 -37.25 -18.02
N GLN A 276 -10.80 -36.81 -18.51
CA GLN A 276 -10.46 -35.38 -18.69
C GLN A 276 -11.10 -34.76 -19.95
N ALA A 277 -12.29 -35.21 -20.34
CA ALA A 277 -13.04 -34.64 -21.43
C ALA A 277 -13.93 -33.48 -20.95
N ASP A 278 -13.63 -32.32 -21.52
CA ASP A 278 -14.47 -31.13 -21.70
C ASP A 278 -14.34 -29.96 -20.71
N THR A 279 -14.04 -28.82 -21.32
CA THR A 279 -13.52 -27.57 -20.79
C THR A 279 -14.52 -26.75 -19.95
N GLN A 280 -14.61 -27.04 -18.65
CA GLN A 280 -15.11 -26.06 -17.67
C GLN A 280 -13.94 -25.30 -17.03
N ALA A 281 -13.98 -23.96 -17.09
CA ALA A 281 -12.94 -23.13 -16.48
C ALA A 281 -12.81 -23.45 -14.98
N SER A 282 -11.58 -23.73 -14.52
CA SER A 282 -11.25 -24.05 -13.12
C SER A 282 -11.89 -23.04 -12.16
N LYS A 283 -12.37 -23.49 -10.99
CA LYS A 283 -12.96 -22.60 -9.97
C LYS A 283 -11.91 -21.60 -9.51
N SER A 284 -10.65 -22.01 -9.36
CA SER A 284 -9.54 -21.11 -9.05
C SER A 284 -9.40 -19.97 -10.07
N SER A 285 -9.49 -20.26 -11.38
CA SER A 285 -9.47 -19.23 -12.42
C SER A 285 -10.68 -18.28 -12.32
N GLN A 286 -11.88 -18.79 -12.02
CA GLN A 286 -13.06 -17.95 -11.82
C GLN A 286 -12.91 -17.02 -10.61
N TYR A 287 -12.35 -17.51 -9.51
CA TYR A 287 -12.06 -16.73 -8.31
C TYR A 287 -10.93 -15.71 -8.55
N ALA A 288 -9.94 -16.03 -9.37
CA ALA A 288 -8.89 -15.09 -9.75
C ALA A 288 -9.47 -13.89 -10.51
N VAL A 289 -10.39 -14.14 -11.45
CA VAL A 289 -11.15 -13.11 -12.20
C VAL A 289 -12.05 -12.30 -11.26
N ALA A 290 -12.76 -12.95 -10.34
CA ALA A 290 -13.59 -12.26 -9.36
C ALA A 290 -12.77 -11.35 -8.44
N THR A 291 -11.60 -11.81 -7.98
CA THR A 291 -10.72 -11.04 -7.11
C THR A 291 -10.06 -9.87 -7.83
N LEU A 292 -9.71 -10.03 -9.11
CA LEU A 292 -9.29 -8.91 -9.96
C LEU A 292 -10.43 -7.90 -10.17
N THR A 293 -11.67 -8.37 -10.28
CA THR A 293 -12.86 -7.50 -10.37
C THR A 293 -13.05 -6.69 -9.10
N ALA A 294 -12.92 -7.34 -7.94
CA ALA A 294 -12.99 -6.67 -6.64
C ALA A 294 -11.88 -5.62 -6.49
N LEU A 295 -10.63 -5.96 -6.85
CA LEU A 295 -9.50 -5.03 -6.83
C LEU A 295 -9.76 -3.80 -7.71
N MET A 296 -10.16 -4.02 -8.96
CA MET A 296 -10.55 -2.94 -9.89
C MET A 296 -11.64 -2.05 -9.31
N GLY A 297 -12.69 -2.66 -8.74
CA GLY A 297 -13.80 -1.95 -8.11
C GLY A 297 -13.35 -1.10 -6.92
N SER A 298 -12.50 -1.63 -6.04
CA SER A 298 -11.97 -0.88 -4.90
C SER A 298 -11.07 0.29 -5.32
N ILE A 299 -10.25 0.13 -6.38
CA ILE A 299 -9.43 1.22 -6.96
C ILE A 299 -10.32 2.34 -7.49
N TRP A 300 -11.44 2.00 -8.12
CA TRP A 300 -12.41 2.97 -8.62
C TRP A 300 -13.18 3.68 -7.49
N VAL A 301 -13.61 2.93 -6.47
CA VAL A 301 -14.55 3.44 -5.45
C VAL A 301 -13.86 4.25 -4.35
N LEU A 302 -12.66 3.84 -3.90
CA LEU A 302 -12.05 4.44 -2.72
C LEU A 302 -11.68 5.94 -2.87
N PRO A 303 -11.18 6.43 -4.03
CA PRO A 303 -10.93 7.86 -4.22
C PRO A 303 -12.19 8.72 -4.10
N PHE A 304 -13.37 8.19 -4.48
CA PHE A 304 -14.64 8.87 -4.27
C PHE A 304 -14.93 9.02 -2.78
N TYR A 305 -14.85 7.92 -2.02
CA TYR A 305 -15.17 7.99 -0.59
C TYR A 305 -14.11 8.72 0.25
N PHE A 306 -12.89 8.86 -0.25
CA PHE A 306 -11.84 9.66 0.37
C PHE A 306 -12.29 11.11 0.63
N ILE A 307 -13.15 11.66 -0.24
CA ILE A 307 -13.73 13.01 -0.12
C ILE A 307 -14.39 13.22 1.24
N PHE A 308 -15.03 12.19 1.76
CA PHE A 308 -15.76 12.23 3.02
C PHE A 308 -14.96 11.75 4.23
N SER A 309 -13.72 11.32 4.02
CA SER A 309 -12.88 10.84 5.10
C SER A 309 -12.16 11.99 5.80
N ASP A 310 -11.46 11.70 6.90
CA ASP A 310 -10.53 12.65 7.52
C ASP A 310 -9.10 12.57 7.00
N PHE A 311 -8.82 11.66 6.07
CA PHE A 311 -7.48 11.46 5.52
C PHE A 311 -7.03 12.61 4.60
N GLY A 312 -5.72 12.85 4.55
CA GLY A 312 -5.09 13.86 3.70
C GLY A 312 -4.46 13.30 2.42
N THR A 313 -3.78 14.15 1.65
CA THR A 313 -3.13 13.83 0.36
C THR A 313 -2.18 12.62 0.45
N VAL A 314 -1.43 12.51 1.55
CA VAL A 314 -0.47 11.43 1.79
C VAL A 314 -1.13 10.05 1.76
N PHE A 315 -2.31 9.92 2.37
CA PHE A 315 -3.08 8.67 2.31
C PHE A 315 -3.44 8.34 0.87
N LEU A 316 -4.01 9.30 0.14
CA LEU A 316 -4.53 9.07 -1.20
C LEU A 316 -3.41 8.68 -2.18
N VAL A 317 -2.29 9.39 -2.16
CA VAL A 317 -1.11 9.09 -2.98
C VAL A 317 -0.55 7.71 -2.63
N SER A 318 -0.38 7.41 -1.34
CA SER A 318 0.15 6.13 -0.89
C SER A 318 -0.78 4.97 -1.26
N PHE A 319 -2.10 5.17 -1.12
CA PHE A 319 -3.11 4.23 -1.57
C PHE A 319 -2.99 3.95 -3.06
N VAL A 320 -2.87 4.98 -3.91
CA VAL A 320 -2.76 4.84 -5.37
C VAL A 320 -1.53 4.03 -5.76
N VAL A 321 -0.37 4.30 -5.16
CA VAL A 321 0.85 3.52 -5.40
C VAL A 321 0.65 2.06 -5.02
N HIS A 322 0.09 1.81 -3.83
CA HIS A 322 -0.19 0.47 -3.35
C HIS A 322 -1.23 -0.27 -4.20
N ALA A 323 -2.28 0.44 -4.65
CA ALA A 323 -3.35 -0.03 -5.51
C ALA A 323 -2.85 -0.49 -6.87
N PHE A 324 -2.09 0.35 -7.58
CA PHE A 324 -1.56 -0.04 -8.88
C PHE A 324 -0.51 -1.13 -8.77
N GLY A 325 0.35 -1.08 -7.75
CA GLY A 325 1.29 -2.17 -7.47
C GLY A 325 0.57 -3.50 -7.27
N SER A 326 -0.48 -3.49 -6.45
CA SER A 326 -1.32 -4.67 -6.20
C SER A 326 -2.07 -5.14 -7.44
N PHE A 327 -2.60 -4.21 -8.26
CA PHE A 327 -3.29 -4.51 -9.50
C PHE A 327 -2.37 -5.17 -10.51
N VAL A 328 -1.20 -4.58 -10.77
CA VAL A 328 -0.20 -5.14 -11.70
C VAL A 328 0.26 -6.50 -11.20
N PHE A 329 0.56 -6.63 -9.90
CA PHE A 329 0.97 -7.89 -9.31
C PHE A 329 -0.07 -8.99 -9.52
N TRP A 330 -1.33 -8.75 -9.14
CA TRP A 330 -2.40 -9.74 -9.29
C TRP A 330 -2.76 -10.00 -10.76
N PHE A 331 -2.67 -8.99 -11.62
CA PHE A 331 -2.89 -9.13 -13.06
C PHE A 331 -1.97 -10.20 -13.68
N TYR A 332 -0.68 -10.17 -13.34
CA TYR A 332 0.32 -11.11 -13.84
C TYR A 332 0.34 -12.44 -13.07
N PHE A 333 0.29 -12.39 -11.74
CA PHE A 333 0.54 -13.56 -10.89
C PHE A 333 -0.73 -14.23 -10.33
N GLY A 334 -1.91 -13.64 -10.47
CA GLY A 334 -3.16 -14.29 -10.11
C GLY A 334 -3.60 -15.31 -11.16
N ARG A 335 -2.76 -16.30 -11.51
CA ARG A 335 -3.04 -17.35 -12.52
C ARG A 335 -2.65 -18.72 -11.97
N ASP A 336 -3.30 -19.77 -12.45
CA ASP A 336 -3.18 -21.16 -11.96
C ASP A 336 -1.72 -21.58 -11.70
N LYS A 337 -0.80 -21.39 -12.66
CA LYS A 337 0.63 -21.71 -12.48
C LYS A 337 1.26 -21.01 -11.27
N TYR A 338 0.94 -19.75 -11.04
CA TYR A 338 1.52 -18.95 -9.97
C TYR A 338 0.78 -19.10 -8.64
N LEU A 339 -0.51 -19.42 -8.68
CA LEU A 339 -1.34 -19.68 -7.51
C LEU A 339 -0.76 -20.82 -6.65
N LEU A 340 -0.18 -21.85 -7.27
CA LEU A 340 0.43 -22.99 -6.58
C LEU A 340 1.89 -22.77 -6.14
N THR A 341 2.58 -21.78 -6.72
CA THR A 341 4.04 -21.62 -6.52
C THR A 341 4.42 -20.60 -5.44
N PHE A 342 3.58 -19.59 -5.23
CA PHE A 342 3.95 -18.46 -4.38
C PHE A 342 3.48 -18.67 -2.93
N PRO A 343 4.23 -18.14 -1.94
CA PRO A 343 3.83 -18.19 -0.54
C PRO A 343 2.71 -17.17 -0.25
N TRP A 344 1.50 -17.44 -0.73
CA TRP A 344 0.38 -16.49 -0.70
C TRP A 344 0.00 -16.01 0.70
N SER A 345 0.19 -16.86 1.73
CA SER A 345 0.01 -16.46 3.13
C SER A 345 0.91 -15.27 3.53
N LEU A 346 2.17 -15.28 3.08
CA LEU A 346 3.12 -14.20 3.33
C LEU A 346 2.76 -12.97 2.48
N ILE A 347 2.50 -13.18 1.19
CA ILE A 347 2.18 -12.09 0.25
C ILE A 347 0.94 -11.32 0.70
N LYS A 348 -0.16 -12.01 1.08
CA LYS A 348 -1.36 -11.34 1.57
C LYS A 348 -1.10 -10.54 2.84
N SER A 349 -0.24 -11.05 3.73
CA SER A 349 0.07 -10.40 5.00
C SER A 349 0.87 -9.13 4.76
N ILE A 350 1.86 -9.17 3.85
CA ILE A 350 2.63 -8.00 3.46
C ILE A 350 1.72 -6.94 2.84
N ALA A 351 0.91 -7.29 1.84
CA ALA A 351 0.04 -6.32 1.17
C ALA A 351 -1.00 -5.70 2.13
N GLY A 352 -1.61 -6.52 3.00
CA GLY A 352 -2.55 -6.04 4.00
C GLY A 352 -1.90 -5.13 5.05
N LEU A 353 -0.72 -5.51 5.57
CA LEU A 353 0.03 -4.71 6.54
C LEU A 353 0.53 -3.40 5.95
N VAL A 354 0.96 -3.38 4.68
CA VAL A 354 1.34 -2.14 3.99
C VAL A 354 0.14 -1.20 3.90
N PHE A 355 -1.05 -1.70 3.53
CA PHE A 355 -2.25 -0.85 3.49
C PHE A 355 -2.67 -0.32 4.87
N LEU A 356 -2.64 -1.16 5.90
CA LEU A 356 -2.89 -0.70 7.29
C LEU A 356 -1.83 0.30 7.75
N GLY A 357 -0.58 0.07 7.37
CA GLY A 357 0.53 0.99 7.57
C GLY A 357 0.27 2.32 6.88
N ILE A 358 -0.27 2.35 5.66
CA ILE A 358 -0.67 3.59 4.97
C ILE A 358 -1.74 4.34 5.76
N LEU A 359 -2.78 3.65 6.26
CA LEU A 359 -3.81 4.27 7.10
C LEU A 359 -3.17 4.93 8.32
N VAL A 360 -2.32 4.21 9.07
CA VAL A 360 -1.68 4.73 10.28
C VAL A 360 -0.66 5.83 9.97
N VAL A 361 0.27 5.59 9.05
CA VAL A 361 1.37 6.52 8.72
C VAL A 361 0.82 7.84 8.19
N SER A 362 -0.26 7.80 7.41
CA SER A 362 -0.86 9.01 6.85
C SER A 362 -1.46 9.97 7.89
N THR A 363 -1.78 9.50 9.10
CA THR A 363 -2.34 10.36 10.17
C THR A 363 -1.30 11.32 10.75
N PHE A 364 -0.03 10.97 10.67
CA PHE A 364 1.07 11.74 11.24
C PHE A 364 1.58 12.86 10.33
N PHE A 365 1.04 13.02 9.12
CA PHE A 365 1.39 14.13 8.24
C PHE A 365 0.38 15.24 8.41
N LYS A 366 0.85 16.50 8.49
CA LYS A 366 -0.02 17.67 8.51
C LYS A 366 -1.03 17.56 7.37
N GLN A 367 -2.32 17.61 7.68
CA GLN A 367 -3.41 17.38 6.72
C GLN A 367 -3.54 18.47 5.64
N HIS A 368 -2.63 19.44 5.62
CA HIS A 368 -2.69 20.67 4.85
C HIS A 368 -1.51 20.81 3.89
N ILE A 369 -1.19 19.77 3.11
CA ILE A 369 -0.58 20.06 1.80
C ILE A 369 -1.73 20.59 0.94
N SER A 370 -2.16 21.83 1.19
CA SER A 370 -3.18 22.56 0.45
C SER A 370 -2.56 23.17 -0.80
N VAL A 371 -1.74 22.40 -1.51
CA VAL A 371 -1.22 22.83 -2.78
C VAL A 371 -2.14 22.24 -3.83
N PRO A 372 -3.07 23.03 -4.41
CA PRO A 372 -3.90 22.56 -5.51
C PRO A 372 -2.96 22.14 -6.65
N PHE A 373 -2.79 20.83 -6.82
CA PHE A 373 -1.94 20.28 -7.87
C PHE A 373 -2.63 20.59 -9.22
N MET A 374 -2.08 21.55 -9.95
CA MET A 374 -2.67 22.07 -11.20
C MET A 374 -4.07 22.68 -11.01
N LYS A 375 -4.16 23.77 -10.22
CA LYS A 375 -5.38 24.57 -10.09
C LYS A 375 -5.98 24.86 -11.48
N GLY A 376 -7.24 24.46 -11.69
CA GLY A 376 -7.94 24.62 -12.97
C GLY A 376 -7.91 23.40 -13.90
N PHE A 377 -7.11 22.36 -13.62
CA PHE A 377 -7.15 21.10 -14.38
C PHE A 377 -8.36 20.23 -14.02
N ALA A 378 -8.87 20.32 -12.79
CA ALA A 378 -10.12 19.67 -12.40
C ALA A 378 -11.34 20.49 -12.88
N SER A 379 -11.45 20.65 -14.19
CA SER A 379 -12.46 21.46 -14.87
C SER A 379 -12.92 20.78 -16.16
N TRP A 380 -13.91 21.36 -16.84
CA TRP A 380 -14.35 20.88 -18.15
C TRP A 380 -13.23 20.88 -19.21
N THR A 381 -12.27 21.81 -19.12
CA THR A 381 -11.12 21.81 -20.04
C THR A 381 -10.17 20.67 -19.74
N GLY A 382 -9.84 20.41 -18.48
CA GLY A 382 -9.00 19.25 -18.14
C GLY A 382 -9.70 17.91 -18.41
N LEU A 383 -11.04 17.84 -18.27
CA LEU A 383 -11.81 16.67 -18.67
C LEU A 383 -11.63 16.35 -20.17
N SER A 384 -11.46 17.34 -21.05
CA SER A 384 -11.18 17.10 -22.47
C SER A 384 -9.83 16.38 -22.69
N ILE A 385 -8.81 16.72 -21.91
CA ILE A 385 -7.50 16.05 -21.91
C ILE A 385 -7.65 14.62 -21.40
N VAL A 386 -8.41 14.43 -20.32
CA VAL A 386 -8.71 13.11 -19.77
C VAL A 386 -9.41 12.23 -20.82
N LEU A 387 -10.36 12.78 -21.57
CA LEU A 387 -11.07 12.07 -22.63
C LEU A 387 -10.15 11.67 -23.79
N PHE A 388 -9.14 12.49 -24.13
CA PHE A 388 -8.15 12.14 -25.15
C PHE A 388 -7.41 10.83 -24.81
N PHE A 389 -6.91 10.70 -23.58
CA PHE A 389 -6.22 9.48 -23.14
C PHE A 389 -7.17 8.29 -22.95
N ALA A 390 -8.42 8.55 -22.54
CA ALA A 390 -9.43 7.50 -22.41
C ALA A 390 -9.95 6.97 -23.75
N ALA A 391 -9.88 7.77 -24.82
CA ALA A 391 -10.46 7.43 -26.11
C ALA A 391 -9.97 6.08 -26.64
N TYR A 392 -8.67 5.79 -26.55
CA TYR A 392 -8.11 4.55 -27.08
C TYR A 392 -8.56 3.29 -26.29
N PRO A 393 -8.39 3.21 -24.94
CA PRO A 393 -8.92 2.08 -24.16
C PRO A 393 -10.45 1.90 -24.29
N VAL A 394 -11.22 3.00 -24.26
CA VAL A 394 -12.70 2.95 -24.29
C VAL A 394 -13.21 2.51 -25.67
N THR A 395 -12.61 3.00 -26.77
CA THR A 395 -12.98 2.54 -28.12
C THR A 395 -12.67 1.06 -28.31
N ASN A 396 -11.53 0.57 -27.80
CA ASN A 396 -11.21 -0.86 -27.83
C ASN A 396 -12.18 -1.70 -26.99
N LEU A 397 -12.64 -1.19 -25.84
CA LEU A 397 -13.70 -1.83 -25.07
C LEU A 397 -15.00 -1.94 -25.87
N GLY A 398 -15.41 -0.85 -26.53
CA GLY A 398 -16.59 -0.83 -27.39
C GLY A 398 -16.51 -1.81 -28.56
N ARG A 399 -15.35 -1.89 -29.22
CA ARG A 399 -15.07 -2.89 -30.28
C ARG A 399 -15.19 -4.31 -29.75
N GLU A 400 -14.63 -4.58 -28.56
CA GLU A 400 -14.67 -5.89 -27.93
C GLU A 400 -16.11 -6.27 -27.54
N LEU A 401 -16.86 -5.36 -26.92
CA LEU A 401 -18.27 -5.57 -26.59
C LEU A 401 -19.11 -5.88 -27.84
N ASN A 402 -18.89 -5.16 -28.94
CA ASN A 402 -19.58 -5.42 -30.20
C ASN A 402 -19.24 -6.81 -30.79
N ARG A 403 -17.96 -7.21 -30.75
CA ARG A 403 -17.52 -8.57 -31.17
C ARG A 403 -18.17 -9.64 -30.29
N LEU A 404 -18.19 -9.44 -28.97
CA LEU A 404 -18.76 -10.38 -28.02
C LEU A 404 -20.29 -10.45 -28.13
N ARG A 405 -20.98 -9.34 -28.39
CA ARG A 405 -22.43 -9.31 -28.61
C ARG A 405 -22.83 -10.14 -29.83
N LYS A 406 -22.08 -10.04 -30.93
CA LYS A 406 -22.29 -10.86 -32.14
C LYS A 406 -22.10 -12.36 -31.86
N ARG A 407 -21.07 -12.74 -31.09
CA ARG A 407 -20.81 -14.14 -30.70
C ARG A 407 -21.78 -14.68 -29.65
N SER A 408 -22.17 -13.87 -28.67
CA SER A 408 -23.08 -14.25 -27.60
C SER A 408 -24.48 -14.58 -28.14
N LYS A 409 -24.96 -13.84 -29.15
CA LYS A 409 -26.19 -14.18 -29.89
C LYS A 409 -26.14 -15.57 -30.56
N LYS A 410 -24.96 -16.10 -30.86
CA LYS A 410 -24.78 -17.39 -31.54
C LYS A 410 -24.77 -18.58 -30.56
N ASP A 411 -24.16 -18.43 -29.38
CA ASP A 411 -23.96 -19.55 -28.44
C ASP A 411 -24.64 -19.36 -27.06
N GLY A 412 -25.53 -18.37 -26.89
CA GLY A 412 -26.38 -18.17 -25.70
C GLY A 412 -25.69 -17.77 -24.38
N ARG A 413 -24.35 -17.78 -24.30
CA ARG A 413 -23.61 -17.44 -23.06
C ARG A 413 -23.61 -15.93 -22.73
N PRO A 414 -23.65 -15.52 -21.44
CA PRO A 414 -23.64 -14.11 -21.04
C PRO A 414 -22.39 -13.33 -21.50
N ILE A 415 -22.59 -12.11 -21.98
CA ILE A 415 -21.51 -11.22 -22.46
C ILE A 415 -20.52 -10.88 -21.35
N THR A 416 -21.00 -10.68 -20.13
CA THR A 416 -20.19 -10.30 -18.96
C THR A 416 -19.07 -11.30 -18.68
N PHE A 417 -19.38 -12.60 -18.72
CA PHE A 417 -18.40 -13.66 -18.50
C PHE A 417 -17.32 -13.67 -19.60
N ARG A 418 -17.72 -13.47 -20.87
CA ARG A 418 -16.76 -13.42 -21.99
C ARG A 418 -15.88 -12.18 -21.91
N LEU A 419 -16.43 -11.04 -21.52
CA LEU A 419 -15.70 -9.80 -21.37
C LEU A 419 -14.59 -9.94 -20.31
N LEU A 420 -14.93 -10.48 -19.15
CA LEU A 420 -13.99 -10.69 -18.04
C LEU A 420 -13.04 -11.87 -18.28
N GLY A 421 -13.26 -12.68 -19.32
CA GLY A 421 -12.33 -13.73 -19.74
C GLY A 421 -11.01 -13.17 -20.28
N ASN A 422 -11.00 -11.95 -20.83
CA ASN A 422 -9.78 -11.26 -21.23
C ASN A 422 -9.36 -10.25 -20.16
N ARG A 423 -8.22 -10.50 -19.51
CA ARG A 423 -7.72 -9.64 -18.42
C ARG A 423 -7.48 -8.19 -18.82
N VAL A 424 -7.17 -7.92 -20.09
CA VAL A 424 -6.96 -6.54 -20.59
C VAL A 424 -8.27 -5.74 -20.52
N ASN A 425 -9.43 -6.39 -20.59
CA ASN A 425 -10.70 -5.68 -20.47
C ASN A 425 -10.91 -5.07 -19.06
N PHE A 426 -10.16 -5.51 -18.04
CA PHE A 426 -10.20 -4.90 -16.72
C PHE A 426 -9.63 -3.48 -16.72
N THR A 427 -8.49 -3.25 -17.39
CA THR A 427 -7.93 -1.89 -17.49
C THR A 427 -8.83 -0.98 -18.32
N ARG A 428 -9.45 -1.51 -19.38
CA ARG A 428 -10.41 -0.77 -20.19
C ARG A 428 -11.70 -0.43 -19.43
N LEU A 429 -12.22 -1.37 -18.64
CA LEU A 429 -13.40 -1.14 -17.79
C LEU A 429 -13.08 -0.16 -16.66
N LEU A 430 -11.92 -0.28 -16.02
CA LEU A 430 -11.43 0.70 -15.04
C LEU A 430 -11.34 2.10 -15.65
N CYS A 431 -10.80 2.22 -16.87
CA CYS A 431 -10.73 3.49 -17.58
C CYS A 431 -12.12 4.11 -17.78
N LEU A 432 -13.11 3.33 -18.24
CA LEU A 432 -14.48 3.80 -18.40
C LEU A 432 -15.10 4.28 -17.08
N LEU A 433 -14.91 3.51 -15.99
CA LEU A 433 -15.41 3.86 -14.66
C LEU A 433 -14.76 5.14 -14.13
N CYS A 434 -13.45 5.32 -14.33
CA CYS A 434 -12.74 6.54 -13.95
C CYS A 434 -13.19 7.75 -14.77
N VAL A 435 -13.49 7.60 -16.07
CA VAL A 435 -14.06 8.69 -16.88
C VAL A 435 -15.40 9.14 -16.30
N ALA A 436 -16.30 8.20 -15.99
CA ALA A 436 -17.58 8.52 -15.35
C ALA A 436 -17.37 9.26 -14.01
N SER A 437 -16.41 8.83 -13.20
CA SER A 437 -16.06 9.54 -11.96
C SER A 437 -15.49 10.94 -12.20
N CYS A 438 -14.66 11.16 -13.23
CA CYS A 438 -14.17 12.49 -13.60
C CYS A 438 -15.33 13.44 -13.95
N PHE A 439 -16.35 12.96 -14.67
CA PHE A 439 -17.57 13.75 -14.92
C PHE A 439 -18.28 14.12 -13.62
N ILE A 440 -18.50 13.15 -12.73
CA ILE A 440 -19.16 13.39 -11.43
C ILE A 440 -18.34 14.39 -10.59
N MET A 441 -17.02 14.23 -10.54
CA MET A 441 -16.13 15.15 -9.81
C MET A 441 -16.16 16.56 -10.39
N THR A 442 -16.17 16.71 -11.72
CA THR A 442 -16.24 18.03 -12.36
C THR A 442 -17.56 18.73 -12.02
N ALA A 443 -18.69 18.00 -12.08
CA ALA A 443 -19.99 18.54 -11.68
C ALA A 443 -20.03 18.90 -10.18
N LEU A 444 -19.44 18.06 -9.32
CA LEU A 444 -19.35 18.31 -7.88
C LEU A 444 -18.53 19.56 -7.55
N LEU A 445 -17.39 19.74 -8.21
CA LEU A 445 -16.51 20.90 -8.03
C LEU A 445 -17.16 22.23 -8.43
N GLN A 446 -18.10 22.20 -9.39
CA GLN A 446 -18.88 23.41 -9.74
C GLN A 446 -19.95 23.77 -8.70
N ALA A 447 -20.40 22.80 -7.90
CA ALA A 447 -21.48 22.97 -6.94
C ALA A 447 -21.00 23.31 -5.53
N ILE A 448 -19.69 23.22 -5.27
CA ILE A 448 -19.09 23.36 -3.93
C ILE A 448 -18.16 24.57 -3.92
N ASP A 449 -18.14 25.29 -2.79
CA ASP A 449 -17.23 26.41 -2.55
C ASP A 449 -15.75 25.99 -2.64
N GLU A 450 -14.95 26.74 -3.42
CA GLU A 450 -13.53 26.49 -3.70
C GLU A 450 -12.66 26.52 -2.42
N THR A 451 -13.10 27.24 -1.38
CA THR A 451 -12.35 27.33 -0.12
C THR A 451 -12.61 26.14 0.81
N SER A 452 -13.61 25.31 0.49
CA SER A 452 -14.00 24.20 1.34
C SER A 452 -13.01 23.02 1.29
N ARG A 453 -12.87 22.32 2.42
CA ARG A 453 -12.09 21.08 2.50
C ARG A 453 -12.59 20.00 1.53
N VAL A 454 -13.89 19.97 1.28
CA VAL A 454 -14.53 19.00 0.38
C VAL A 454 -14.10 19.27 -1.06
N PHE A 455 -14.04 20.53 -1.48
CA PHE A 455 -13.55 20.92 -2.80
C PHE A 455 -12.11 20.42 -3.03
N PHE A 456 -11.20 20.70 -2.10
CA PHE A 456 -9.81 20.25 -2.21
C PHE A 456 -9.69 18.72 -2.34
N LYS A 457 -10.50 17.96 -1.59
CA LYS A 457 -10.49 16.49 -1.69
C LYS A 457 -11.12 15.96 -2.97
N ALA A 458 -12.16 16.62 -3.47
CA ALA A 458 -12.76 16.29 -4.77
C ALA A 458 -11.77 16.55 -5.92
N GLU A 459 -11.00 17.63 -5.83
CA GLU A 459 -9.92 17.93 -6.78
C GLU A 459 -8.83 16.84 -6.75
N LEU A 460 -8.38 16.43 -5.56
CA LEU A 460 -7.45 15.31 -5.41
C LEU A 460 -8.01 13.99 -5.96
N ALA A 461 -9.28 13.68 -5.67
CA ALA A 461 -9.94 12.49 -6.19
C ALA A 461 -10.01 12.51 -7.73
N PHE A 462 -10.32 13.66 -8.34
CA PHE A 462 -10.28 13.87 -9.78
C PHE A 462 -8.89 13.56 -10.35
N GLN A 463 -7.82 14.06 -9.72
CA GLN A 463 -6.44 13.80 -10.15
C GLN A 463 -6.07 12.31 -10.07
N VAL A 464 -6.57 11.59 -9.06
CA VAL A 464 -6.39 10.14 -8.99
C VAL A 464 -7.09 9.43 -10.13
N TYR A 465 -8.33 9.81 -10.44
CA TYR A 465 -9.05 9.23 -11.58
C TYR A 465 -8.35 9.50 -12.90
N TRP A 466 -7.80 10.70 -13.07
CA TRP A 466 -6.94 11.02 -14.20
C TRP A 466 -5.71 10.11 -14.22
N GLY A 467 -4.97 9.99 -13.13
CA GLY A 467 -3.83 9.07 -13.01
C GLY A 467 -4.17 7.61 -13.36
N CYS A 468 -5.34 7.13 -12.95
CA CYS A 468 -5.87 5.82 -13.34
C CYS A 468 -6.10 5.70 -14.84
N ILE A 469 -6.66 6.72 -15.48
CA ILE A 469 -6.90 6.72 -16.94
C ILE A 469 -5.57 6.70 -17.68
N PHE A 470 -4.60 7.51 -17.26
CA PHE A 470 -3.26 7.51 -17.83
C PHE A 470 -2.58 6.15 -17.67
N PHE A 471 -2.65 5.54 -16.47
CA PHE A 471 -2.16 4.20 -16.22
C PHE A 471 -2.79 3.17 -17.17
N CYS A 472 -4.12 3.19 -17.33
CA CYS A 472 -4.82 2.29 -18.24
C CYS A 472 -4.41 2.51 -19.71
N PHE A 473 -4.21 3.76 -20.13
CA PHE A 473 -3.72 4.10 -21.46
C PHE A 473 -2.31 3.54 -21.71
N VAL A 474 -1.37 3.79 -20.79
CA VAL A 474 0.00 3.25 -20.87
C VAL A 474 -0.04 1.73 -20.88
N PHE A 475 -0.85 1.10 -20.03
CA PHE A 475 -1.00 -0.35 -19.99
C PHE A 475 -1.49 -0.92 -21.32
N GLU A 476 -2.50 -0.29 -21.93
CA GLU A 476 -3.05 -0.67 -23.24
C GLU A 476 -2.01 -0.51 -24.35
N ILE A 477 -1.21 0.56 -24.32
CA ILE A 477 -0.10 0.78 -25.25
C ILE A 477 0.97 -0.31 -25.11
N LEU A 478 1.38 -0.61 -23.88
CA LEU A 478 2.36 -1.67 -23.62
C LEU A 478 1.84 -3.03 -24.09
N HIS A 479 0.55 -3.31 -23.86
CA HIS A 479 -0.09 -4.53 -24.36
C HIS A 479 -0.13 -4.60 -25.89
N PHE A 480 -0.40 -3.46 -26.55
CA PHE A 480 -0.37 -3.35 -28.00
C PHE A 480 1.04 -3.61 -28.56
N PHE A 481 2.07 -3.02 -27.93
CA PHE A 481 3.46 -3.21 -28.33
C PHE A 481 3.94 -4.66 -28.14
N ASP A 482 3.56 -5.30 -27.04
CA ASP A 482 3.89 -6.72 -26.77
C ASP A 482 3.29 -7.67 -27.82
N ARG A 483 2.14 -7.31 -28.40
CA ARG A 483 1.45 -8.08 -29.44
C ARG A 483 1.88 -7.76 -30.86
N THR A 484 2.70 -6.73 -31.06
CA THR A 484 3.09 -6.23 -32.39
C THR A 484 4.60 -6.46 -32.61
N PRO A 485 5.01 -7.56 -33.27
CA PRO A 485 6.42 -7.95 -33.37
C PRO A 485 7.34 -6.87 -33.95
N THR A 486 6.83 -6.05 -34.87
CA THR A 486 7.57 -4.93 -35.49
C THR A 486 7.95 -3.84 -34.50
N MET A 487 7.23 -3.71 -33.38
CA MET A 487 7.48 -2.71 -32.34
C MET A 487 8.32 -3.22 -31.16
N ALA A 488 8.62 -4.52 -31.12
CA ALA A 488 9.47 -5.11 -30.09
C ALA A 488 10.86 -4.45 -29.95
N PRO A 489 11.54 -3.98 -31.02
CA PRO A 489 12.78 -3.22 -30.88
C PRO A 489 12.58 -1.91 -30.11
N LEU A 490 11.54 -1.13 -30.45
CA LEU A 490 11.23 0.14 -29.78
C LEU A 490 10.95 -0.08 -28.29
N LEU A 491 10.12 -1.07 -27.95
CA LEU A 491 9.82 -1.40 -26.55
C LEU A 491 11.08 -1.81 -25.78
N ARG A 492 11.97 -2.61 -26.42
CA ARG A 492 13.25 -2.99 -25.82
C ARG A 492 14.13 -1.77 -25.54
N SER A 493 14.19 -0.80 -26.47
CA SER A 493 14.95 0.44 -26.29
C SER A 493 14.35 1.33 -25.20
N LEU A 494 13.03 1.49 -25.14
CA LEU A 494 12.34 2.24 -24.09
C LEU A 494 12.59 1.64 -22.70
N VAL A 495 12.42 0.32 -22.55
CA VAL A 495 12.75 -0.38 -21.30
C VAL A 495 14.23 -0.23 -20.97
N GLY A 496 15.10 -0.32 -21.98
CA GLY A 496 16.54 -0.06 -21.83
C GLY A 496 16.81 1.35 -21.27
N LEU A 497 16.16 2.39 -21.80
CA LEU A 497 16.31 3.77 -21.33
C LEU A 497 15.86 3.92 -19.88
N LEU A 498 14.70 3.37 -19.51
CA LEU A 498 14.19 3.42 -18.14
C LEU A 498 15.11 2.71 -17.13
N LEU A 499 15.75 1.60 -17.55
CA LEU A 499 16.76 0.90 -16.74
C LEU A 499 18.04 1.71 -16.57
N VAL A 500 18.51 2.35 -17.66
CA VAL A 500 19.71 3.19 -17.70
C VAL A 500 19.58 4.39 -16.76
N ILE A 501 18.50 5.15 -16.89
CA ILE A 501 18.27 6.34 -16.05
C ILE A 501 17.84 6.01 -14.62
N ARG A 502 17.66 4.71 -14.30
CA ARG A 502 17.10 4.19 -13.04
C ARG A 502 15.91 5.03 -12.58
N VAL A 503 14.87 5.11 -13.44
CA VAL A 503 13.79 6.10 -13.34
C VAL A 503 13.20 6.25 -11.92
N ILE A 504 12.96 5.15 -11.22
CA ILE A 504 12.40 5.17 -9.85
C ILE A 504 13.37 5.85 -8.87
N THR A 505 14.66 5.51 -8.90
CA THR A 505 15.67 6.08 -8.00
C THR A 505 15.86 7.57 -8.29
N SER A 506 15.92 7.96 -9.56
CA SER A 506 16.04 9.36 -9.96
C SER A 506 14.80 10.17 -9.57
N LEU A 507 13.59 9.59 -9.69
CA LEU A 507 12.36 10.21 -9.19
C LEU A 507 12.34 10.36 -7.67
N VAL A 508 12.87 9.39 -6.91
CA VAL A 508 13.00 9.53 -5.45
C VAL A 508 13.94 10.69 -5.09
N ILE A 509 15.06 10.83 -5.80
CA ILE A 509 15.99 11.95 -5.61
C ILE A 509 15.30 13.29 -5.89
N ALA A 510 14.48 13.36 -6.95
CA ALA A 510 13.67 14.54 -7.22
C ALA A 510 12.65 14.79 -6.09
N ALA A 511 11.96 13.75 -5.64
CA ALA A 511 10.94 13.83 -4.59
C ALA A 511 11.51 14.31 -3.24
N ILE A 512 12.77 13.97 -2.92
CA ILE A 512 13.48 14.48 -1.74
C ILE A 512 13.52 16.02 -1.75
N VAL A 513 13.57 16.66 -2.91
CA VAL A 513 13.58 18.13 -3.04
C VAL A 513 12.17 18.68 -3.20
N VAL A 514 11.33 18.05 -4.03
CA VAL A 514 9.96 18.54 -4.31
C VAL A 514 9.10 18.51 -3.05
N LEU A 515 9.07 17.38 -2.33
CA LEU A 515 8.10 17.18 -1.25
C LEU A 515 8.31 18.15 -0.07
N PRO A 516 9.53 18.37 0.47
CA PRO A 516 9.75 19.38 1.50
C PRO A 516 9.50 20.80 0.99
N SER A 517 9.92 21.11 -0.25
CA SER A 517 9.71 22.45 -0.83
C SER A 517 8.23 22.80 -0.89
N VAL A 518 7.41 21.86 -1.36
CA VAL A 518 5.94 22.00 -1.38
C VAL A 518 5.37 22.08 0.05
N GLY A 519 5.95 21.33 1.00
CA GLY A 519 5.60 21.38 2.42
C GLY A 519 5.81 22.76 3.05
N GLU A 520 6.86 23.48 2.64
CA GLU A 520 7.15 24.87 3.04
C GLU A 520 6.39 25.92 2.21
N GLY A 521 5.43 25.50 1.38
CA GLY A 521 4.59 26.41 0.60
C GLY A 521 5.19 26.87 -0.74
N VAL A 522 6.29 26.27 -1.21
CA VAL A 522 6.80 26.53 -2.56
C VAL A 522 5.83 25.98 -3.60
N GLU A 523 5.50 26.80 -4.61
CA GLU A 523 4.67 26.37 -5.72
C GLU A 523 5.22 25.11 -6.39
N ILE A 524 4.37 24.13 -6.68
CA ILE A 524 4.77 22.81 -7.22
C ILE A 524 5.62 22.93 -8.50
N GLY A 525 5.30 23.86 -9.41
CA GLY A 525 6.08 24.08 -10.62
C GLY A 525 7.51 24.50 -10.30
N LYS A 526 7.66 25.46 -9.38
CA LYS A 526 8.97 25.91 -8.89
C LYS A 526 9.71 24.81 -8.14
N ALA A 527 9.04 24.04 -7.28
CA ALA A 527 9.63 22.91 -6.55
C ALA A 527 10.15 21.82 -7.52
N VAL A 528 9.41 21.53 -8.59
CA VAL A 528 9.85 20.61 -9.66
C VAL A 528 11.08 21.16 -10.38
N MET A 529 11.10 22.46 -10.70
CA MET A 529 12.27 23.09 -11.32
C MET A 529 13.50 23.04 -10.39
N MET A 530 13.34 23.25 -9.08
CA MET A 530 14.42 23.12 -8.09
C MET A 530 14.99 21.69 -8.01
N ALA A 531 14.14 20.67 -8.22
CA ALA A 531 14.54 19.27 -8.18
C ALA A 531 15.15 18.77 -9.51
N LEU A 532 14.86 19.44 -10.63
CA LEU A 532 15.21 18.99 -11.97
C LEU A 532 16.73 18.80 -12.19
N PRO A 533 17.63 19.71 -11.72
CA PRO A 533 19.07 19.47 -11.83
C PRO A 533 19.52 18.17 -11.15
N PHE A 534 19.01 17.87 -9.95
CA PHE A 534 19.37 16.64 -9.23
C PHE A 534 18.82 15.39 -9.93
N PHE A 535 17.59 15.45 -10.46
CA PHE A 535 17.01 14.37 -11.25
C PHE A 535 17.88 14.05 -12.47
N LEU A 536 18.21 15.08 -13.27
CA LEU A 536 19.01 14.94 -14.49
C LEU A 536 20.44 14.49 -14.17
N ALA A 537 21.06 15.04 -13.12
CA ALA A 537 22.39 14.63 -12.66
C ALA A 537 22.41 13.16 -12.24
N ALA A 538 21.43 12.71 -11.45
CA ALA A 538 21.31 11.31 -11.04
C ALA A 538 21.07 10.39 -12.25
N ALA A 539 20.12 10.71 -13.11
CA ALA A 539 19.80 9.94 -14.31
C ALA A 539 20.99 9.82 -15.27
N GLY A 540 21.69 10.93 -15.51
CA GLY A 540 22.89 10.99 -16.33
C GLY A 540 24.05 10.22 -15.72
N GLY A 541 24.30 10.39 -14.43
CA GLY A 541 25.29 9.65 -13.67
C GLY A 541 25.10 8.14 -13.69
N PHE A 542 23.86 7.71 -13.49
CA PHE A 542 23.48 6.32 -13.60
C PHE A 542 23.73 5.73 -14.99
N ALA A 543 23.52 6.51 -16.05
CA ALA A 543 23.84 6.11 -17.41
C ALA A 543 25.36 6.03 -17.64
N LEU A 544 26.12 7.01 -17.16
CA LEU A 544 27.59 6.99 -17.23
C LEU A 544 28.16 5.79 -16.47
N ASN A 545 27.67 5.51 -15.26
CA ASN A 545 28.09 4.33 -14.49
C ASN A 545 27.81 3.03 -15.27
N ASP A 546 26.62 2.88 -15.87
CA ASP A 546 26.30 1.69 -16.67
C ASP A 546 27.24 1.55 -17.91
N TYR A 547 27.75 2.66 -18.46
CA TYR A 547 28.73 2.65 -19.55
C TYR A 547 30.14 2.24 -19.11
N TYR A 548 30.62 2.74 -17.96
CA TYR A 548 31.96 2.40 -17.46
C TYR A 548 32.03 1.02 -16.79
N ASP A 549 30.93 0.57 -16.18
CA ASP A 549 30.86 -0.70 -15.42
C ASP A 549 30.48 -1.92 -16.29
N VAL A 550 30.55 -1.84 -17.63
CA VAL A 550 30.07 -2.92 -18.52
C VAL A 550 30.68 -4.29 -18.16
N ALA A 551 32.00 -4.36 -17.97
CA ALA A 551 32.68 -5.62 -17.64
C ALA A 551 32.17 -6.21 -16.30
N LYS A 552 32.01 -5.35 -15.29
CA LYS A 552 31.49 -5.71 -13.96
C LYS A 552 30.02 -6.14 -14.02
N ASP A 553 29.19 -5.41 -14.76
CA ASP A 553 27.75 -5.62 -14.79
C ASP A 553 27.35 -6.83 -15.65
N VAL A 554 28.20 -7.29 -16.59
CA VAL A 554 28.01 -8.60 -17.25
C VAL A 554 27.96 -9.73 -16.22
N ILE A 555 28.75 -9.65 -15.15
CA ILE A 555 28.79 -10.65 -14.08
C ILE A 555 27.72 -10.36 -13.02
N ASN A 556 27.71 -9.14 -12.47
CA ASN A 556 26.89 -8.81 -11.31
C ASN A 556 25.42 -8.50 -11.67
N LYS A 557 25.17 -7.94 -12.85
CA LYS A 557 23.87 -7.34 -13.23
C LYS A 557 23.53 -7.56 -14.71
N PRO A 558 23.43 -8.82 -15.20
CA PRO A 558 23.24 -9.12 -16.63
C PRO A 558 21.92 -8.59 -17.23
N TYR A 559 20.98 -8.19 -16.38
CA TYR A 559 19.71 -7.58 -16.78
C TYR A 559 19.82 -6.09 -17.16
N ARG A 560 20.97 -5.44 -16.93
CA ARG A 560 21.27 -4.04 -17.30
C ARG A 560 21.18 -3.82 -18.81
N ALA A 561 20.97 -2.59 -19.25
CA ALA A 561 20.64 -2.30 -20.65
C ALA A 561 21.72 -2.70 -21.66
N ILE A 562 23.01 -2.49 -21.33
CA ILE A 562 24.13 -2.89 -22.20
C ILE A 562 24.32 -4.41 -22.18
N PRO A 563 24.51 -5.09 -21.01
CA PRO A 563 24.66 -6.56 -20.98
C PRO A 563 23.48 -7.33 -21.59
N SER A 564 22.25 -6.84 -21.40
CA SER A 564 21.04 -7.45 -21.97
C SER A 564 20.77 -7.06 -23.43
N LYS A 565 21.66 -6.28 -24.06
CA LYS A 565 21.56 -5.83 -25.46
C LYS A 565 20.28 -5.04 -25.78
N ARG A 566 19.71 -4.36 -24.79
CA ARG A 566 18.55 -3.48 -24.97
C ARG A 566 18.93 -2.13 -25.57
N LEU A 567 20.14 -1.66 -25.24
CA LEU A 567 20.75 -0.45 -25.79
C LEU A 567 22.23 -0.71 -26.05
N GLY A 568 22.77 -0.11 -27.11
CA GLY A 568 24.21 -0.12 -27.38
C GLY A 568 24.96 0.87 -26.49
N SER A 569 26.24 0.62 -26.22
CA SER A 569 27.07 1.46 -25.33
C SER A 569 27.12 2.93 -25.77
N ARG A 570 27.13 3.20 -27.08
CA ARG A 570 27.07 4.58 -27.63
C ARG A 570 25.80 5.33 -27.23
N ALA A 571 24.65 4.64 -27.26
CA ALA A 571 23.37 5.23 -26.87
C ALA A 571 23.32 5.52 -25.36
N VAL A 572 23.87 4.61 -24.55
CA VAL A 572 23.96 4.81 -23.09
C VAL A 572 24.90 5.96 -22.73
N LEU A 573 26.08 6.04 -23.38
CA LEU A 573 27.01 7.15 -23.21
C LEU A 573 26.37 8.48 -23.62
N ALA A 574 25.76 8.54 -24.81
CA ALA A 574 25.08 9.74 -25.28
C ALA A 574 23.96 10.17 -24.32
N THR A 575 23.18 9.23 -23.81
CA THR A 575 22.14 9.49 -22.79
C THR A 575 22.76 10.12 -21.55
N GLY A 576 23.85 9.54 -21.03
CA GLY A 576 24.55 10.06 -19.86
C GLY A 576 25.07 11.48 -20.06
N VAL A 577 25.83 11.71 -21.15
CA VAL A 577 26.42 13.02 -21.46
C VAL A 577 25.36 14.09 -21.69
N LEU A 578 24.30 13.79 -22.46
CA LEU A 578 23.22 14.74 -22.73
C LEU A 578 22.44 15.10 -21.45
N LEU A 579 22.19 14.13 -20.58
CA LEU A 579 21.51 14.39 -19.30
C LEU A 579 22.37 15.20 -18.33
N ILE A 580 23.68 14.95 -18.27
CA ILE A 580 24.61 15.77 -17.46
C ILE A 580 24.70 17.20 -18.02
N ALA A 581 24.80 17.36 -19.34
CA ALA A 581 24.81 18.67 -19.98
C ALA A 581 23.49 19.42 -19.71
N ALA A 582 22.35 18.74 -19.84
CA ALA A 582 21.05 19.31 -19.50
C ALA A 582 20.95 19.67 -18.01
N ALA A 583 21.48 18.84 -17.10
CA ALA A 583 21.51 19.13 -15.66
C ALA A 583 22.27 20.44 -15.38
N LEU A 584 23.41 20.65 -16.05
CA LEU A 584 24.21 21.85 -15.91
C LEU A 584 23.48 23.09 -16.45
N LEU A 585 22.91 23.02 -17.65
CA LEU A 585 22.14 24.12 -18.24
C LEU A 585 20.94 24.50 -17.35
N VAL A 586 20.19 23.52 -16.87
CA VAL A 586 19.05 23.74 -15.98
C VAL A 586 19.52 24.28 -14.62
N ALA A 587 20.66 23.82 -14.09
CA ALA A 587 21.20 24.34 -12.84
C ALA A 587 21.49 25.85 -12.92
N PHE A 588 22.12 26.31 -14.01
CA PHE A 588 22.37 27.75 -14.23
C PHE A 588 21.07 28.54 -14.44
N TYR A 589 20.08 27.95 -15.11
CA TYR A 589 18.81 28.61 -15.36
C TYR A 589 17.95 28.76 -14.09
N VAL A 590 17.94 27.73 -13.23
CA VAL A 590 17.05 27.67 -12.05
C VAL A 590 17.69 28.29 -10.80
N SER A 591 19.02 28.30 -10.68
CA SER A 591 19.69 28.76 -9.47
C SER A 591 19.31 30.20 -9.12
N GLY A 592 18.68 30.40 -7.96
CA GLY A 592 18.33 31.73 -7.44
C GLY A 592 19.46 32.38 -6.64
N SER A 593 20.46 31.60 -6.22
CA SER A 593 21.56 32.04 -5.37
C SER A 593 22.89 31.34 -5.70
N LYS A 594 24.01 31.96 -5.30
CA LYS A 594 25.35 31.35 -5.44
C LYS A 594 25.44 30.01 -4.69
N VAL A 595 24.78 29.90 -3.54
CA VAL A 595 24.79 28.68 -2.70
C VAL A 595 24.09 27.54 -3.42
N GLU A 596 22.91 27.77 -4.00
CA GLU A 596 22.21 26.79 -4.83
C GLU A 596 23.07 26.31 -6.01
N LEU A 597 23.65 27.26 -6.75
CA LEU A 597 24.49 26.94 -7.90
C LEU A 597 25.69 26.07 -7.50
N ILE A 598 26.36 26.39 -6.39
CA ILE A 598 27.47 25.59 -5.86
C ILE A 598 27.00 24.17 -5.52
N MET A 599 25.85 23.99 -4.88
CA MET A 599 25.34 22.67 -4.53
C MET A 599 24.96 21.84 -5.77
N TYR A 600 24.31 22.45 -6.77
CA TYR A 600 24.01 21.79 -8.03
C TYR A 600 25.28 21.38 -8.77
N CYS A 601 26.22 22.32 -8.97
CA CYS A 601 27.49 22.06 -9.64
C CYS A 601 28.31 20.99 -8.90
N SER A 602 28.30 20.99 -7.56
CA SER A 602 28.98 19.98 -6.74
C SER A 602 28.37 18.59 -6.94
N SER A 603 27.04 18.49 -7.03
CA SER A 603 26.35 17.22 -7.30
C SER A 603 26.64 16.72 -8.73
N ILE A 604 26.51 17.60 -9.73
CA ILE A 604 26.76 17.28 -11.14
C ILE A 604 28.23 16.86 -11.34
N ALA A 605 29.17 17.63 -10.81
CA ALA A 605 30.59 17.35 -10.89
C ALA A 605 30.93 16.06 -10.14
N GLY A 606 30.43 15.88 -8.92
CA GLY A 606 30.66 14.67 -8.13
C GLY A 606 30.22 13.41 -8.87
N VAL A 607 29.00 13.42 -9.41
CA VAL A 607 28.45 12.27 -10.15
C VAL A 607 29.19 12.03 -11.48
N SER A 608 29.59 13.09 -12.19
CA SER A 608 30.27 12.96 -13.50
C SER A 608 31.71 12.50 -13.36
N LEU A 609 32.44 13.06 -12.38
CA LEU A 609 33.85 12.78 -12.12
C LEU A 609 34.05 11.48 -11.35
N TYR A 610 33.01 10.96 -10.69
CA TYR A 610 33.05 9.71 -9.93
C TYR A 610 33.75 8.58 -10.69
N ASN A 611 33.35 8.34 -11.94
CA ASN A 611 33.86 7.23 -12.75
C ASN A 611 35.35 7.36 -13.09
N LEU A 612 35.91 8.58 -13.08
CA LEU A 612 37.33 8.82 -13.36
C LEU A 612 38.22 8.44 -12.18
N PHE A 613 37.77 8.72 -10.95
CA PHE A 613 38.59 8.56 -9.75
C PHE A 613 38.27 7.30 -8.93
N VAL A 614 37.06 6.73 -9.07
CA VAL A 614 36.60 5.61 -8.24
C VAL A 614 37.54 4.39 -8.29
N LYS A 615 38.14 4.11 -9.44
CA LYS A 615 39.07 2.97 -9.60
C LYS A 615 40.35 3.13 -8.76
N HIS A 616 40.70 4.35 -8.40
CA HIS A 616 41.87 4.67 -7.57
C HIS A 616 41.52 4.83 -6.08
N LEU A 617 40.23 4.94 -5.74
CA LEU A 617 39.74 5.20 -4.39
C LEU A 617 39.23 3.90 -3.75
N THR A 618 40.12 3.13 -3.15
CA THR A 618 39.78 1.83 -2.53
C THR A 618 38.81 1.98 -1.34
N LEU A 619 39.22 2.73 -0.30
CA LEU A 619 38.44 2.89 0.94
C LEU A 619 37.58 4.15 0.94
N SER A 620 38.04 5.20 0.25
CA SER A 620 37.40 6.52 0.22
C SER A 620 36.23 6.62 -0.76
N LYS A 621 36.07 5.68 -1.72
CA LYS A 621 34.99 5.75 -2.70
C LYS A 621 33.60 5.85 -2.06
N ASN A 622 33.34 5.10 -0.99
CA ASN A 622 32.00 5.03 -0.41
C ASN A 622 31.68 6.28 0.40
N PHE A 623 32.69 6.94 0.99
CA PHE A 623 32.54 8.26 1.60
C PHE A 623 32.21 9.34 0.56
N LEU A 624 32.87 9.29 -0.60
CA LEU A 624 32.54 10.19 -1.71
C LEU A 624 31.12 9.93 -2.24
N THR A 625 30.75 8.65 -2.46
CA THR A 625 29.40 8.27 -2.89
C THR A 625 28.34 8.75 -1.90
N SER A 626 28.54 8.54 -0.60
CA SER A 626 27.58 8.94 0.42
C SER A 626 27.45 10.46 0.54
N ALA A 627 28.57 11.20 0.45
CA ALA A 627 28.58 12.66 0.46
C ALA A 627 27.81 13.24 -0.74
N ILE A 628 28.12 12.79 -1.97
CA ILE A 628 27.45 13.26 -3.18
C ILE A 628 25.95 12.93 -3.14
N SER A 629 25.60 11.72 -2.73
CA SER A 629 24.21 11.24 -2.68
C SER A 629 23.37 11.96 -1.62
N THR A 630 24.01 12.59 -0.63
CA THR A 630 23.34 13.36 0.44
C THR A 630 23.08 14.81 0.04
N LEU A 631 23.73 15.33 -1.00
CA LEU A 631 23.59 16.72 -1.43
C LEU A 631 22.14 17.18 -1.68
N PRO A 632 21.22 16.39 -2.26
CA PRO A 632 19.81 16.81 -2.40
C PRO A 632 19.12 17.04 -1.05
N VAL A 633 19.43 16.24 -0.02
CA VAL A 633 18.89 16.41 1.33
C VAL A 633 19.49 17.65 2.00
N LEU A 634 20.81 17.84 1.85
CA LEU A 634 21.49 19.04 2.37
C LEU A 634 20.97 20.31 1.69
N TYR A 635 20.74 20.26 0.37
CA TYR A 635 20.16 21.35 -0.42
C TYR A 635 18.83 21.79 0.18
N VAL A 636 17.93 20.86 0.50
CA VAL A 636 16.64 21.19 1.13
C VAL A 636 16.84 21.90 2.46
N VAL A 637 17.66 21.36 3.36
CA VAL A 637 17.89 21.94 4.68
C VAL A 637 18.44 23.36 4.60
N VAL A 638 19.40 23.58 3.69
CA VAL A 638 20.09 24.87 3.56
C VAL A 638 19.26 25.90 2.77
N VAL A 639 18.67 25.52 1.63
CA VAL A 639 17.96 26.45 0.73
C VAL A 639 16.59 26.82 1.28
N LEU A 640 15.89 25.89 1.94
CA LEU A 640 14.63 26.18 2.62
C LEU A 640 14.85 26.77 4.03
N GLN A 641 16.09 27.02 4.44
CA GLN A 641 16.46 27.68 5.69
C GLN A 641 15.88 27.00 6.95
N TYR A 642 15.88 25.66 6.97
CA TYR A 642 15.46 24.93 8.15
C TYR A 642 16.35 25.25 9.36
N PRO A 643 15.82 25.17 10.60
CA PRO A 643 16.61 25.34 11.80
C PRO A 643 17.83 24.40 11.84
N SER A 644 18.92 24.83 12.46
CA SER A 644 20.20 24.11 12.44
C SER A 644 20.12 22.64 12.90
N ILE A 645 19.15 22.29 13.76
CA ILE A 645 18.91 20.91 14.20
C ILE A 645 18.57 19.96 13.04
N TYR A 646 18.00 20.47 11.94
CA TYR A 646 17.70 19.69 10.73
C TYR A 646 18.97 19.24 10.00
N LEU A 647 20.15 19.81 10.28
CA LEU A 647 21.44 19.33 9.73
C LEU A 647 21.79 17.90 10.18
N LEU A 648 21.15 17.39 11.24
CA LEU A 648 21.26 15.99 11.64
C LEU A 648 20.67 15.03 10.60
N ILE A 649 19.69 15.47 9.79
CA ILE A 649 19.06 14.64 8.76
C ILE A 649 20.04 14.31 7.61
N PRO A 650 20.71 15.28 6.95
CA PRO A 650 21.73 14.96 5.96
C PRO A 650 22.92 14.22 6.59
N ALA A 651 23.34 14.53 7.82
CA ALA A 651 24.41 13.78 8.50
C ALA A 651 24.05 12.29 8.70
N ALA A 652 22.85 12.01 9.19
CA ALA A 652 22.33 10.66 9.31
C ALA A 652 22.17 9.98 7.94
N THR A 653 21.68 10.70 6.93
CA THR A 653 21.53 10.19 5.56
C THR A 653 22.87 9.76 4.98
N SER A 654 23.92 10.57 5.15
CA SER A 654 25.26 10.22 4.69
C SER A 654 25.80 8.98 5.39
N MET A 655 25.64 8.89 6.72
CA MET A 655 26.04 7.71 7.49
C MET A 655 25.28 6.45 7.07
N PHE A 656 23.97 6.58 6.83
CA PHE A 656 23.11 5.49 6.36
C PHE A 656 23.56 5.00 4.97
N LEU A 657 23.77 5.92 4.03
CA LEU A 657 24.21 5.59 2.67
C LEU A 657 25.60 4.95 2.67
N LEU A 658 26.51 5.40 3.53
CA LEU A 658 27.83 4.79 3.68
C LEU A 658 27.74 3.31 4.09
N GLY A 659 26.94 3.02 5.13
CA GLY A 659 26.68 1.63 5.55
C GLY A 659 26.04 0.79 4.45
N ARG A 660 25.07 1.37 3.72
CA ARG A 660 24.41 0.70 2.59
C ARG A 660 25.37 0.39 1.44
N GLU A 661 26.27 1.30 1.08
CA GLU A 661 27.25 1.09 0.00
C GLU A 661 28.25 -0.02 0.37
N TRP A 662 28.68 -0.13 1.63
CA TRP A 662 29.49 -1.27 2.06
C TRP A 662 28.74 -2.62 1.97
N LEU A 663 27.44 -2.67 2.27
CA LEU A 663 26.63 -3.88 2.04
C LEU A 663 26.49 -4.23 0.56
N MET A 664 26.40 -3.21 -0.32
CA MET A 664 26.40 -3.42 -1.77
C MET A 664 27.73 -3.99 -2.25
N ASP A 665 28.85 -3.46 -1.77
CA ASP A 665 30.20 -3.98 -2.11
C ASP A 665 30.35 -5.46 -1.74
N ILE A 666 29.76 -5.94 -0.63
CA ILE A 666 29.79 -7.37 -0.26
C ILE A 666 29.12 -8.24 -1.32
N ARG A 667 28.06 -7.75 -1.96
CA ARG A 667 27.34 -8.48 -3.01
C ARG A 667 28.10 -8.43 -4.34
N ASP A 668 28.76 -7.31 -4.61
CA ASP A 668 29.37 -7.02 -5.90
C ASP A 668 30.86 -7.49 -5.97
N ILE A 669 31.40 -8.12 -4.91
CA ILE A 669 32.80 -8.65 -4.80
C ILE A 669 33.28 -9.36 -6.07
N LYS A 670 32.48 -10.25 -6.67
CA LYS A 670 32.91 -11.04 -7.83
C LYS A 670 33.21 -10.15 -9.03
N GLY A 671 32.28 -9.26 -9.39
CA GLY A 671 32.47 -8.32 -10.50
C GLY A 671 33.48 -7.20 -10.20
N ASP A 672 33.57 -6.74 -8.94
CA ASP A 672 34.60 -5.75 -8.56
C ASP A 672 36.01 -6.34 -8.69
N ARG A 673 36.20 -7.59 -8.27
CA ARG A 673 37.48 -8.29 -8.39
C ARG A 673 37.89 -8.47 -9.85
N SER A 674 36.97 -8.82 -10.74
CA SER A 674 37.28 -8.97 -12.17
C SER A 674 37.64 -7.66 -12.86
N ASP A 675 37.18 -6.52 -12.34
CA ASP A 675 37.50 -5.18 -12.87
C ASP A 675 38.72 -4.54 -12.16
N GLY A 676 39.44 -5.30 -11.32
CA GLY A 676 40.62 -4.82 -10.60
C GLY A 676 40.33 -3.84 -9.46
N ILE A 677 39.06 -3.65 -9.09
CA ILE A 677 38.66 -2.73 -8.03
C ILE A 677 38.85 -3.42 -6.69
N ARG A 678 39.64 -2.84 -5.78
CA ARG A 678 39.77 -3.32 -4.41
C ARG A 678 38.73 -2.63 -3.52
N THR A 679 37.94 -3.40 -2.77
CA THR A 679 36.86 -2.88 -1.91
C THR A 679 37.05 -3.35 -0.47
N LEU A 680 36.43 -2.65 0.49
CA LEU A 680 36.50 -3.00 1.92
C LEU A 680 36.24 -4.50 2.22
N PRO A 681 35.20 -5.16 1.68
CA PRO A 681 34.97 -6.58 1.94
C PRO A 681 36.01 -7.53 1.37
N MET A 682 36.85 -7.08 0.43
CA MET A 682 38.00 -7.84 -0.05
C MET A 682 39.25 -7.67 0.83
N ILE A 683 39.31 -6.60 1.62
CA ILE A 683 40.45 -6.32 2.51
C ILE A 683 40.24 -6.96 3.88
N ILE A 684 39.08 -6.72 4.50
CA ILE A 684 38.79 -7.14 5.88
C ILE A 684 37.75 -8.27 5.97
N GLY A 685 37.30 -8.78 4.82
CA GLY A 685 36.30 -9.84 4.74
C GLY A 685 34.86 -9.35 4.79
N ALA A 686 33.96 -10.12 4.17
CA ALA A 686 32.54 -9.82 4.07
C ALA A 686 31.83 -9.78 5.44
N GLY A 687 32.23 -10.64 6.38
CA GLY A 687 31.61 -10.73 7.70
C GLY A 687 31.85 -9.48 8.55
N LEU A 688 33.12 -9.03 8.64
CA LEU A 688 33.45 -7.80 9.38
C LEU A 688 32.89 -6.56 8.70
N THR A 689 32.94 -6.50 7.36
CA THR A 689 32.32 -5.41 6.59
C THR A 689 30.82 -5.30 6.86
N ALA A 690 30.11 -6.43 6.94
CA ALA A 690 28.68 -6.42 7.25
C ALA A 690 28.41 -5.84 8.65
N LYS A 691 29.20 -6.23 9.66
CA LYS A 691 29.09 -5.68 11.02
C LYS A 691 29.29 -4.17 11.03
N ILE A 692 30.37 -3.69 10.41
CA ILE A 692 30.66 -2.24 10.29
C ILE A 692 29.52 -1.51 9.57
N SER A 693 28.98 -2.13 8.52
CA SER A 693 27.86 -1.56 7.76
C SER A 693 26.60 -1.39 8.61
N PHE A 694 26.19 -2.43 9.34
CA PHE A 694 25.03 -2.34 10.23
C PHE A 694 25.27 -1.42 11.42
N CYS A 695 26.50 -1.33 11.95
CA CYS A 695 26.85 -0.32 12.93
C CYS A 695 26.66 1.10 12.38
N ALA A 696 27.08 1.39 11.14
CA ALA A 696 26.84 2.68 10.51
C ALA A 696 25.33 2.97 10.30
N LEU A 697 24.56 1.97 9.86
CA LEU A 697 23.10 2.10 9.73
C LEU A 697 22.43 2.39 11.08
N ILE A 698 22.84 1.72 12.15
CA ILE A 698 22.32 1.96 13.51
C ILE A 698 22.77 3.34 14.02
N LEU A 699 24.03 3.74 13.78
CA LEU A 699 24.55 5.05 14.14
C LEU A 699 23.78 6.18 13.45
N SER A 700 23.33 5.99 12.20
CA SER A 700 22.46 6.96 11.53
C SER A 700 21.17 7.25 12.31
N ALA A 701 20.60 6.23 12.96
CA ALA A 701 19.43 6.40 13.81
C ALA A 701 19.78 7.20 15.07
N PHE A 702 20.92 6.89 15.71
CA PHE A 702 21.38 7.63 16.89
C PHE A 702 21.66 9.10 16.58
N ILE A 703 22.17 9.43 15.38
CA ILE A 703 22.34 10.81 14.92
C ILE A 703 20.98 11.54 14.84
N LEU A 704 19.88 10.84 14.55
CA LEU A 704 18.53 11.40 14.51
C LEU A 704 17.83 11.48 15.87
N LEU A 705 18.39 10.87 16.93
CA LEU A 705 17.79 10.90 18.26
C LEU A 705 17.65 12.33 18.82
N PRO A 706 18.69 13.20 18.76
CA PRO A 706 18.54 14.58 19.21
C PRO A 706 17.48 15.36 18.43
N PHE A 707 17.31 15.08 17.13
CA PHE A 707 16.25 15.68 16.32
C PHE A 707 14.85 15.23 16.75
N ALA A 708 14.67 13.94 17.04
CA ALA A 708 13.41 13.42 17.57
C ALA A 708 13.08 14.03 18.95
N VAL A 709 14.09 14.19 19.81
CA VAL A 709 13.97 14.82 21.13
C VAL A 709 13.65 16.31 21.01
N SER A 710 14.35 17.06 20.16
CA SER A 710 14.16 18.51 20.02
C SER A 710 12.79 18.89 19.47
N THR A 711 12.20 18.02 18.63
CA THR A 711 10.86 18.24 18.07
C THR A 711 9.75 17.77 19.01
N TRP A 712 10.08 16.99 20.05
CA TRP A 712 9.16 16.32 20.98
C TRP A 712 7.96 15.64 20.28
N SER A 713 8.17 15.19 19.05
CA SER A 713 7.11 14.69 18.19
C SER A 713 6.99 13.18 18.36
N ALA A 714 5.85 12.71 18.89
CA ALA A 714 5.52 11.29 18.98
C ALA A 714 5.67 10.58 17.61
N GLY A 715 5.36 11.30 16.53
CA GLY A 715 5.57 10.81 15.18
C GLY A 715 7.04 10.62 14.82
N ASN A 716 7.94 11.50 15.25
CA ASN A 716 9.38 11.39 14.98
C ASN A 716 10.01 10.28 15.82
N PHE A 717 9.56 10.09 17.07
CA PHE A 717 9.93 8.94 17.90
C PHE A 717 9.46 7.62 17.29
N LEU A 718 8.24 7.56 16.74
CA LEU A 718 7.75 6.37 16.05
C LEU A 718 8.59 6.07 14.80
N LEU A 719 8.87 7.07 13.95
CA LEU A 719 9.70 6.90 12.76
C LEU A 719 11.11 6.41 13.13
N LEU A 720 11.70 6.97 14.19
CA LEU A 720 12.99 6.54 14.70
C LEU A 720 12.96 5.10 15.22
N GLY A 721 11.90 4.72 15.95
CA GLY A 721 11.68 3.35 16.42
C GLY A 721 11.53 2.35 15.27
N VAL A 722 10.77 2.69 14.22
CA VAL A 722 10.62 1.87 13.02
C VAL A 722 11.95 1.75 12.27
N LEU A 723 12.70 2.84 12.12
CA LEU A 723 14.02 2.84 11.50
C LEU A 723 14.98 1.92 12.26
N LEU A 724 15.07 2.04 13.59
CA LEU A 724 15.90 1.17 14.44
C LEU A 724 15.48 -0.29 14.35
N LEU A 725 14.20 -0.58 14.57
CA LEU A 725 13.67 -1.94 14.59
C LEU A 725 13.86 -2.63 13.24
N SER A 726 13.56 -1.93 12.13
CA SER A 726 13.75 -2.48 10.79
C SER A 726 15.23 -2.72 10.48
N THR A 727 16.12 -1.82 10.90
CA THR A 727 17.58 -1.99 10.71
C THR A 727 18.11 -3.19 11.51
N VAL A 728 17.70 -3.34 12.78
CA VAL A 728 18.09 -4.48 13.62
C VAL A 728 17.55 -5.78 13.04
N LEU A 729 16.28 -5.82 12.62
CA LEU A 729 15.69 -6.99 11.97
C LEU A 729 16.47 -7.38 10.71
N LEU A 730 16.82 -6.41 9.85
CA LEU A 730 17.62 -6.67 8.65
C LEU A 730 19.04 -7.16 8.98
N ALA A 731 19.65 -6.66 10.06
CA ALA A 731 20.94 -7.15 10.56
C ALA A 731 20.86 -8.60 11.06
N SER A 732 19.81 -8.95 11.80
CA SER A 732 19.55 -10.32 12.25
C SER A 732 19.32 -11.26 11.06
N LEU A 733 18.50 -10.85 10.09
CA LEU A 733 18.25 -11.63 8.87
C LEU A 733 19.52 -11.82 8.04
N TRP A 734 20.38 -10.81 7.97
CA TRP A 734 21.67 -10.91 7.28
C TRP A 734 22.61 -11.91 7.96
N SER A 735 22.59 -11.94 9.30
CA SER A 735 23.43 -12.85 10.09
C SER A 735 22.94 -14.30 10.02
N TYR A 736 21.63 -14.50 9.87
CA TYR A 736 21.00 -15.83 9.77
C TYR A 736 21.18 -16.48 8.40
N ASP A 737 21.17 -15.72 7.31
CA ASP A 737 21.17 -16.27 5.94
C ASP A 737 22.46 -15.98 5.15
N ALA A 738 23.24 -17.03 4.90
CA ALA A 738 24.56 -16.98 4.28
C ALA A 738 24.57 -16.79 2.74
N GLY A 739 23.61 -16.05 2.16
CA GLY A 739 23.76 -15.50 0.81
C GLY A 739 22.52 -15.47 -0.08
N LYS A 740 21.52 -16.33 0.14
CA LYS A 740 20.38 -16.45 -0.79
C LYS A 740 19.48 -15.21 -0.82
N HIS A 741 19.32 -14.52 0.32
CA HIS A 741 18.39 -13.39 0.42
C HIS A 741 19.07 -12.02 0.58
N ARG A 742 20.40 -11.91 0.40
CA ARG A 742 21.13 -10.63 0.52
C ARG A 742 20.57 -9.52 -0.38
N ARG A 743 20.10 -9.86 -1.58
CA ARG A 743 19.43 -8.90 -2.47
C ARG A 743 18.11 -8.37 -1.88
N ALA A 744 17.33 -9.24 -1.26
CA ALA A 744 16.07 -8.86 -0.62
C ALA A 744 16.32 -8.00 0.62
N ILE A 745 17.33 -8.32 1.44
CA ILE A 745 17.70 -7.52 2.62
C ILE A 745 18.12 -6.10 2.22
N VAL A 746 18.96 -5.98 1.19
CA VAL A 746 19.38 -4.67 0.67
C VAL A 746 18.21 -3.88 0.07
N LEU A 747 17.24 -4.55 -0.55
CA LEU A 747 15.98 -3.91 -0.95
C LEU A 747 15.13 -3.52 0.27
N GLY A 748 15.19 -4.28 1.35
CA GLY A 748 14.54 -3.97 2.63
C GLY A 748 15.04 -2.67 3.26
N LEU A 749 16.28 -2.26 3.00
CA LEU A 749 16.85 -0.99 3.47
C LEU A 749 16.12 0.25 2.93
N TRP A 750 15.26 0.12 1.92
CA TRP A 750 14.37 1.21 1.52
C TRP A 750 13.39 1.62 2.62
N LEU A 751 13.00 0.69 3.51
CA LEU A 751 12.12 1.00 4.64
C LEU A 751 12.76 1.99 5.64
N PRO A 752 13.91 1.69 6.28
CA PRO A 752 14.55 2.64 7.19
C PRO A 752 14.95 3.95 6.48
N MET A 753 15.36 3.89 5.22
CA MET A 753 15.65 5.10 4.42
C MET A 753 14.41 5.98 4.25
N SER A 754 13.24 5.37 3.98
CA SER A 754 11.99 6.11 3.86
C SER A 754 11.61 6.79 5.17
N CYS A 755 11.84 6.16 6.34
CA CYS A 755 11.60 6.79 7.64
C CYS A 755 12.42 8.08 7.80
N GLY A 756 13.70 8.08 7.41
CA GLY A 756 14.55 9.29 7.45
C GLY A 756 14.04 10.41 6.54
N ILE A 757 13.60 10.09 5.32
CA ILE A 757 12.99 11.06 4.41
C ILE A 757 11.69 11.62 4.99
N LEU A 758 10.86 10.78 5.60
CA LEU A 758 9.60 11.21 6.22
C LEU A 758 9.81 12.15 7.43
N MET A 759 10.95 12.03 8.13
CA MET A 759 11.32 12.96 9.21
C MET A 759 11.66 14.37 8.70
N LEU A 760 12.12 14.50 7.44
CA LEU A 760 12.34 15.81 6.79
C LEU A 760 11.04 16.50 6.39
N LEU A 761 9.95 15.73 6.20
CA LEU A 761 8.64 16.24 5.79
C LEU A 761 7.76 16.72 6.96
N ARG A 762 8.31 16.79 8.17
CA ARG A 762 7.59 17.12 9.41
C ARG A 762 8.26 18.26 10.15
#